data_AF-A0A0P9PEF5-F1
#
_entry.id   AF-A0A0P9PEF5-F1
#
_cell.length_a   1.000
_cell.length_b   1.000
_cell.length_c   1.000
_cell.angle_alpha   90.00
_cell.angle_beta   90.00
_cell.angle_gamma   90.00
#
_symmetry.space_group_name_H-M   'P 1'
#
loop_
_entity.id
_entity.type
_entity.pdbx_description
1 polymer ?
#
loop_
_entity_poly.entity_id
_entity_poly.type
_entity_poly.pdbx_seq_one_letter_code
_entity_poly.pdbx_strand_id
1 'polypeptide(L)'
;MPDFEFQLSQPLKTHSYITQYRESDLTFVLRLLEHEGLFFYFDHNQEKHTLIILDHSRDLSPLPQQPSIRYHSASVTETADSITEWRSHRRLQSGRMSIQTFDYKQPRNQLPVGMPSLNEQGNVDAYEVYDVLDHYSHGTFKDGERLVRQRLEAIEVQGKTFTGNSTCRAMYPGHTFELTQHFDHDRGSAEDRSFLLITVKHEGSNNYLSDESAGYKNEFVCIRHKIPYRHPITVARPSINGPLSAIVVGPEGEEVFTDELARIQVRFHWQRGDSLPQGTTWLRVAMPSAGSGFGHQFMPRIGQEVLVTFLAGDIDRPLVTSGLYNNIHLPPRFSKASGLPGNRTLSGIRTQEHKGSGFNELLFDDTPGSLRARMGTTHQATALNLGKLTDPRTDGTAQPRGNGAELRTDAAIALRAAQGMLLTTYARTDAKGSQLDREELLKLLAECGELFKSLGETAAARGGQAVDVQGIEALRQSLNQWPAPDSNGLGDPVLAMTAAAGIASATPRSQVHYAGEHHDTTAQNNLQLTSGAAMHLQAGKGLSAFAQDAGISAIANRGKVLVQALEDDIALNAQKNLHVSAVEGEVVITAPTIRLVADDGSYIKIGGGVEIGSQGKVTVHASEHDWIGPKTDSAAIPSFGRDPAAQQVTFHYPGHSEQSPRAAADHSYEIKLEDGSLVKGMTNADGLTERVEREMMHQAQVSALRSGTPKGGAQ
;
A
#
# COMPACT_ATOMS: atom_id res chain seq x y z
N MET A 1 -18.51 21.96 56.70
CA MET A 1 -18.86 21.43 55.36
C MET A 1 -19.76 20.23 55.57
N PRO A 2 -20.64 19.88 54.62
CA PRO A 2 -21.31 18.58 54.68
C PRO A 2 -20.25 17.47 54.80
N ASP A 3 -20.40 16.61 55.80
CA ASP A 3 -19.45 15.54 56.12
C ASP A 3 -19.92 14.22 55.50
N PHE A 4 -19.02 13.45 54.92
CA PHE A 4 -19.34 12.14 54.35
C PHE A 4 -18.22 11.15 54.60
N GLU A 5 -18.57 9.88 54.74
CA GLU A 5 -17.64 8.79 55.06
C GLU A 5 -17.95 7.56 54.20
N PHE A 6 -16.90 6.93 53.67
CA PHE A 6 -17.00 5.64 52.96
C PHE A 6 -16.59 4.51 53.90
N GLN A 7 -17.55 3.64 54.24
CA GLN A 7 -17.35 2.42 55.02
C GLN A 7 -17.52 1.21 54.11
N LEU A 8 -16.48 0.95 53.31
CA LEU A 8 -16.51 -0.10 52.29
C LEU A 8 -15.76 -1.34 52.75
N SER A 9 -16.38 -2.50 52.61
CA SER A 9 -15.76 -3.81 52.84
C SER A 9 -14.81 -4.21 51.71
N GLN A 10 -14.98 -3.64 50.50
CA GLN A 10 -14.13 -3.92 49.34
C GLN A 10 -13.76 -2.66 48.55
N PRO A 11 -12.61 -2.65 47.84
CA PRO A 11 -12.26 -1.56 46.96
C PRO A 11 -13.19 -1.47 45.73
N LEU A 12 -13.54 -0.25 45.36
CA LEU A 12 -14.35 0.04 44.16
C LEU A 12 -13.53 -0.12 42.87
N LYS A 13 -14.25 -0.35 41.76
CA LYS A 13 -13.65 -0.44 40.42
C LYS A 13 -13.28 0.94 39.90
N THR A 14 -12.09 1.06 39.31
CA THR A 14 -11.75 2.22 38.49
C THR A 14 -12.45 2.14 37.13
N HIS A 15 -13.23 3.17 36.80
CA HIS A 15 -13.87 3.29 35.49
C HIS A 15 -12.96 4.01 34.51
N SER A 16 -12.83 3.48 33.29
CA SER A 16 -11.98 4.11 32.25
C SER A 16 -12.61 5.34 31.61
N TYR A 17 -13.94 5.42 31.64
CA TYR A 17 -14.71 6.54 31.11
C TYR A 17 -16.10 6.54 31.75
N ILE A 18 -16.53 7.70 32.24
CA ILE A 18 -17.86 7.90 32.81
C ILE A 18 -18.27 9.36 32.58
N THR A 19 -19.55 9.57 32.26
CA THR A 19 -20.03 10.87 31.83
C THR A 19 -21.28 11.26 32.58
N GLN A 20 -21.25 12.46 33.17
CA GLN A 20 -22.44 13.12 33.67
C GLN A 20 -23.09 13.92 32.54
N TYR A 21 -24.23 13.47 32.02
CA TYR A 21 -24.88 14.09 30.86
C TYR A 21 -26.34 14.43 31.14
N ARG A 22 -26.68 15.73 31.03
CA ARG A 22 -28.05 16.26 31.18
C ARG A 22 -28.77 15.76 32.44
N GLU A 23 -28.01 15.55 33.51
CA GLU A 23 -28.50 15.11 34.82
C GLU A 23 -27.93 16.01 35.92
N SER A 24 -28.64 16.10 37.05
CA SER A 24 -28.16 16.85 38.23
C SER A 24 -27.02 16.11 38.91
N ASP A 25 -26.19 16.82 39.68
CA ASP A 25 -25.10 16.22 40.46
C ASP A 25 -25.63 15.15 41.43
N LEU A 26 -26.80 15.39 42.03
CA LEU A 26 -27.48 14.41 42.89
C LEU A 26 -27.86 13.15 42.12
N THR A 27 -28.48 13.29 40.95
CA THR A 27 -28.86 12.16 40.09
C THR A 27 -27.64 11.35 39.68
N PHE A 28 -26.55 12.03 39.29
CA PHE A 28 -25.30 11.39 38.94
C PHE A 28 -24.75 10.55 40.10
N VAL A 29 -24.61 11.16 41.29
CA VAL A 29 -24.11 10.46 42.49
C VAL A 29 -25.00 9.28 42.86
N LEU A 30 -26.32 9.47 42.95
CA LEU A 30 -27.26 8.39 43.29
C LEU A 30 -27.18 7.23 42.31
N ARG A 31 -27.14 7.51 41.00
CA ARG A 31 -26.98 6.50 39.97
C ARG A 31 -25.68 5.70 40.12
N LEU A 32 -24.57 6.38 40.43
CA LEU A 32 -23.29 5.69 40.65
C LEU A 32 -23.34 4.82 41.89
N LEU A 33 -23.90 5.32 42.99
CA LEU A 33 -24.08 4.53 44.21
C LEU A 33 -24.92 3.28 43.93
N GLU A 34 -26.08 3.42 43.27
CA GLU A 34 -26.93 2.29 42.89
C GLU A 34 -26.20 1.26 42.00
N HIS A 35 -25.45 1.73 41.00
CA HIS A 35 -24.73 0.84 40.08
C HIS A 35 -23.55 0.10 40.71
N GLU A 36 -22.85 0.73 41.65
CA GLU A 36 -21.78 0.10 42.42
C GLU A 36 -22.31 -0.68 43.62
N GLY A 37 -23.63 -0.74 43.80
CA GLY A 37 -24.28 -1.42 44.89
C GLY A 37 -24.10 -0.76 46.26
N LEU A 38 -23.77 0.53 46.27
CA LEU A 38 -23.62 1.32 47.47
C LEU A 38 -24.97 1.88 47.92
N PHE A 39 -25.12 2.04 49.22
CA PHE A 39 -26.26 2.71 49.83
C PHE A 39 -25.76 3.57 50.99
N PHE A 40 -26.64 4.41 51.53
CA PHE A 40 -26.24 5.33 52.58
C PHE A 40 -27.34 5.53 53.61
N TYR A 41 -26.93 6.00 54.78
CA TYR A 41 -27.80 6.59 55.79
C TYR A 41 -27.13 7.86 56.36
N PHE A 42 -27.87 8.61 57.16
CA PHE A 42 -27.34 9.77 57.85
C PHE A 42 -27.12 9.43 59.32
N ASP A 43 -25.89 9.62 59.79
CA ASP A 43 -25.59 9.63 61.22
C ASP A 43 -25.83 11.04 61.77
N HIS A 44 -26.60 11.11 62.85
CA HIS A 44 -27.04 12.38 63.44
C HIS A 44 -26.45 12.53 64.84
N ASN A 45 -25.61 13.56 65.02
CA ASN A 45 -25.19 13.99 66.35
C ASN A 45 -25.53 15.49 66.56
N GLN A 46 -25.29 15.99 67.78
CA GLN A 46 -25.66 17.37 68.14
C GLN A 46 -24.85 18.44 67.37
N GLU A 47 -23.66 18.11 66.88
CA GLU A 47 -22.72 19.06 66.27
C GLU A 47 -22.72 19.01 64.74
N LYS A 48 -23.02 17.85 64.15
CA LYS A 48 -22.97 17.58 62.71
C LYS A 48 -23.89 16.42 62.28
N HIS A 49 -24.12 16.37 60.98
CA HIS A 49 -24.74 15.25 60.30
C HIS A 49 -23.78 14.72 59.26
N THR A 50 -23.58 13.40 59.24
CA THR A 50 -22.61 12.74 58.36
C THR A 50 -23.34 11.76 57.44
N LEU A 51 -23.09 11.85 56.14
CA LEU A 51 -23.55 10.85 55.17
C LEU A 51 -22.62 9.63 55.21
N ILE A 52 -23.11 8.49 55.68
CA ILE A 52 -22.32 7.26 55.74
C ILE A 52 -22.67 6.40 54.53
N ILE A 53 -21.70 6.12 53.65
CA ILE A 53 -21.85 5.35 52.41
C ILE A 53 -21.20 3.99 52.59
N LEU A 54 -21.95 2.90 52.37
CA LEU A 54 -21.54 1.52 52.67
C LEU A 54 -21.90 0.57 51.53
N ASP A 55 -21.22 -0.58 51.50
CA ASP A 55 -21.45 -1.68 50.55
C ASP A 55 -21.97 -2.97 51.20
N HIS A 56 -22.04 -3.02 52.55
CA HIS A 56 -22.47 -4.18 53.31
C HIS A 56 -23.36 -3.79 54.50
N SER A 57 -24.55 -4.36 54.58
CA SER A 57 -25.53 -3.99 55.62
C SER A 57 -25.49 -4.85 56.88
N ARG A 58 -24.76 -5.98 56.87
CA ARG A 58 -24.72 -6.91 58.01
C ARG A 58 -23.82 -6.45 59.15
N ASP A 59 -23.01 -5.42 58.88
CA ASP A 59 -22.12 -4.79 59.86
C ASP A 59 -22.81 -3.63 60.58
N LEU A 60 -24.07 -3.33 60.25
CA LEU A 60 -24.83 -2.25 60.85
C LEU A 60 -25.18 -2.57 62.31
N SER A 61 -24.88 -1.61 63.18
CA SER A 61 -25.03 -1.78 64.62
C SER A 61 -26.50 -1.70 65.07
N PRO A 62 -26.85 -2.34 66.19
CA PRO A 62 -28.15 -2.14 66.82
C PRO A 62 -28.38 -0.68 67.22
N LEU A 63 -29.64 -0.29 67.34
CA LEU A 63 -30.06 1.00 67.88
C LEU A 63 -29.38 1.25 69.24
N PRO A 64 -28.57 2.31 69.39
CA PRO A 64 -27.78 2.52 70.61
C PRO A 64 -28.66 2.70 71.86
N GLN A 65 -29.79 3.39 71.73
CA GLN A 65 -30.66 3.72 72.86
C GLN A 65 -31.67 2.62 73.18
N GLN A 66 -32.08 1.82 72.19
CA GLN A 66 -33.06 0.76 72.40
C GLN A 66 -32.86 -0.40 71.40
N PRO A 67 -31.86 -1.27 71.64
CA PRO A 67 -31.50 -2.35 70.72
C PRO A 67 -32.53 -3.49 70.67
N SER A 68 -33.39 -3.62 71.68
CA SER A 68 -34.48 -4.60 71.74
C SER A 68 -35.82 -3.89 71.96
N ILE A 69 -36.80 -4.19 71.12
CA ILE A 69 -38.11 -3.53 71.13
C ILE A 69 -39.21 -4.58 71.19
N ARG A 70 -40.08 -4.45 72.18
CA ARG A 70 -41.18 -5.38 72.43
C ARG A 70 -42.39 -5.07 71.55
N TYR A 71 -43.09 -6.11 71.11
CA TYR A 71 -44.42 -6.00 70.50
C TYR A 71 -45.48 -5.95 71.60
N HIS A 72 -46.03 -4.76 71.85
CA HIS A 72 -46.96 -4.54 72.97
C HIS A 72 -47.81 -3.27 72.77
N SER A 73 -48.95 -3.18 73.46
CA SER A 73 -49.73 -1.94 73.52
C SER A 73 -48.89 -0.78 74.08
N ALA A 74 -49.08 0.41 73.50
CA ALA A 74 -48.51 1.64 74.04
C ALA A 74 -49.40 2.15 75.19
N SER A 75 -48.84 2.29 76.38
CA SER A 75 -49.50 2.88 77.56
C SER A 75 -48.57 3.86 78.25
N VAL A 76 -49.14 4.91 78.85
CA VAL A 76 -48.41 5.95 79.61
C VAL A 76 -47.69 5.38 80.84
N THR A 77 -48.09 4.19 81.30
CA THR A 77 -47.50 3.49 82.45
C THR A 77 -46.28 2.63 82.09
N GLU A 78 -45.89 2.57 80.83
CA GLU A 78 -44.82 1.70 80.35
C GLU A 78 -43.45 2.38 80.44
N THR A 79 -42.43 1.61 80.79
CA THR A 79 -41.06 2.12 81.03
C THR A 79 -40.19 2.16 79.77
N ALA A 80 -40.65 1.54 78.68
CA ALA A 80 -39.96 1.51 77.39
C ALA A 80 -40.95 1.60 76.22
N ASP A 81 -40.53 2.28 75.15
CA ASP A 81 -41.33 2.43 73.94
C ASP A 81 -41.53 1.06 73.26
N SER A 82 -42.62 0.86 72.52
CA SER A 82 -43.00 -0.46 71.95
C SER A 82 -43.40 -0.37 70.49
N ILE A 83 -43.39 -1.52 69.81
CA ILE A 83 -44.04 -1.71 68.50
C ILE A 83 -45.48 -2.12 68.79
N THR A 84 -46.44 -1.34 68.26
CA THR A 84 -47.87 -1.54 68.49
C THR A 84 -48.54 -2.27 67.33
N GLU A 85 -47.94 -2.26 66.15
CA GLU A 85 -48.44 -2.97 64.97
C GLU A 85 -47.29 -3.58 64.18
N TRP A 86 -47.49 -4.80 63.69
CA TRP A 86 -46.53 -5.52 62.88
C TRP A 86 -47.22 -6.25 61.72
N ARG A 87 -46.72 -6.03 60.50
CA ARG A 87 -47.23 -6.64 59.27
C ARG A 87 -46.07 -7.18 58.44
N SER A 88 -46.23 -8.39 57.91
CA SER A 88 -45.28 -8.95 56.95
C SER A 88 -45.82 -8.81 55.53
N HIS A 89 -44.96 -8.42 54.59
CA HIS A 89 -45.28 -8.32 53.17
C HIS A 89 -44.37 -9.27 52.39
N ARG A 90 -44.94 -10.03 51.46
CA ARG A 90 -44.19 -10.92 50.56
C ARG A 90 -44.55 -10.64 49.12
N ARG A 91 -43.53 -10.63 48.27
CA ARG A 91 -43.66 -10.51 46.81
C ARG A 91 -42.84 -11.60 46.16
N LEU A 92 -43.39 -12.25 45.14
CA LEU A 92 -42.64 -13.19 44.32
C LEU A 92 -41.54 -12.43 43.56
N GLN A 93 -40.32 -12.94 43.65
CA GLN A 93 -39.11 -12.41 43.01
C GLN A 93 -38.44 -13.51 42.18
N SER A 94 -37.48 -13.12 41.35
CA SER A 94 -36.75 -14.08 40.53
C SER A 94 -35.81 -14.95 41.37
N GLY A 95 -35.74 -16.24 41.04
CA GLY A 95 -34.91 -17.23 41.74
C GLY A 95 -33.47 -17.30 41.19
N ARG A 96 -33.19 -16.65 40.06
CA ARG A 96 -31.88 -16.63 39.41
C ARG A 96 -31.69 -15.35 38.60
N MET A 97 -30.46 -14.88 38.50
CA MET A 97 -30.05 -13.86 37.55
C MET A 97 -28.83 -14.30 36.75
N SER A 98 -28.85 -14.04 35.45
CA SER A 98 -27.73 -14.25 34.54
C SER A 98 -27.48 -13.01 33.68
N ILE A 99 -26.22 -12.68 33.44
CA ILE A 99 -25.80 -11.56 32.59
C ILE A 99 -24.75 -12.01 31.57
N GLN A 100 -24.62 -11.21 30.51
CA GLN A 100 -23.54 -11.34 29.54
C GLN A 100 -23.07 -9.96 29.06
N THR A 101 -21.82 -9.88 28.58
CA THR A 101 -21.28 -8.69 27.92
C THR A 101 -20.40 -9.06 26.73
N PHE A 102 -20.08 -8.05 25.91
CA PHE A 102 -19.14 -8.14 24.81
C PHE A 102 -18.05 -7.07 24.96
N ASP A 103 -16.78 -7.48 24.91
CA ASP A 103 -15.62 -6.59 24.85
C ASP A 103 -14.87 -6.78 23.53
N TYR A 104 -14.72 -5.70 22.77
CA TYR A 104 -14.00 -5.72 21.50
C TYR A 104 -12.50 -5.97 21.66
N LYS A 105 -11.93 -5.76 22.85
CA LYS A 105 -10.53 -6.11 23.16
C LYS A 105 -10.35 -7.61 23.37
N GLN A 106 -11.43 -8.34 23.62
CA GLN A 106 -11.43 -9.79 23.82
C GLN A 106 -12.63 -10.43 23.09
N PRO A 107 -12.76 -10.27 21.75
CA PRO A 107 -14.00 -10.54 21.02
C PRO A 107 -14.42 -12.02 21.00
N ARG A 108 -13.51 -12.94 21.35
CA ARG A 108 -13.78 -14.38 21.47
C ARG A 108 -14.00 -14.83 22.92
N ASN A 109 -13.77 -13.96 23.89
CA ASN A 109 -13.94 -14.27 25.31
C ASN A 109 -15.38 -13.92 25.71
N GLN A 110 -16.28 -14.91 25.65
CA GLN A 110 -17.62 -14.74 26.20
C GLN A 110 -17.54 -14.76 27.72
N LEU A 111 -18.15 -13.78 28.37
CA LEU A 111 -18.22 -13.66 29.83
C LEU A 111 -19.68 -13.78 30.30
N PRO A 112 -20.32 -14.96 30.21
CA PRO A 112 -21.60 -15.19 30.86
C PRO A 112 -21.39 -15.42 32.36
N VAL A 113 -22.19 -14.76 33.20
CA VAL A 113 -22.17 -14.95 34.65
C VAL A 113 -23.59 -15.10 35.14
N GLY A 114 -23.86 -16.08 36.01
CA GLY A 114 -25.19 -16.21 36.60
C GLY A 114 -25.17 -16.93 37.94
N MET A 115 -26.06 -16.51 38.84
CA MET A 115 -26.10 -16.96 40.23
C MET A 115 -27.55 -17.20 40.68
N PRO A 116 -27.80 -18.24 41.50
CA PRO A 116 -29.10 -18.43 42.14
C PRO A 116 -29.33 -17.42 43.26
N SER A 117 -30.60 -17.10 43.51
CA SER A 117 -31.00 -16.31 44.67
C SER A 117 -30.78 -17.11 45.95
N LEU A 118 -30.38 -16.43 47.02
CA LEU A 118 -30.29 -17.02 48.36
C LEU A 118 -31.66 -17.04 49.08
N ASN A 119 -32.68 -16.38 48.54
CA ASN A 119 -33.98 -16.27 49.17
C ASN A 119 -34.86 -17.49 48.85
N GLU A 120 -35.25 -18.24 49.89
CA GLU A 120 -36.22 -19.33 49.77
C GLU A 120 -37.66 -18.78 49.72
N GLN A 121 -38.28 -18.88 48.54
CA GLN A 121 -39.61 -18.32 48.29
C GLN A 121 -40.76 -19.31 48.52
N GLY A 122 -40.46 -20.51 49.05
CA GLY A 122 -41.42 -21.59 49.26
C GLY A 122 -41.62 -22.45 48.01
N ASN A 123 -42.77 -23.11 47.90
CA ASN A 123 -43.09 -24.00 46.78
C ASN A 123 -43.60 -23.20 45.55
N VAL A 124 -42.68 -22.47 44.91
CA VAL A 124 -42.93 -21.66 43.71
C VAL A 124 -41.83 -21.91 42.67
N ASP A 125 -42.18 -21.77 41.39
CA ASP A 125 -41.21 -21.94 40.30
C ASP A 125 -40.11 -20.88 40.34
N ALA A 126 -38.88 -21.31 40.10
CA ALA A 126 -37.72 -20.41 40.11
C ALA A 126 -37.52 -19.80 38.71
N TYR A 127 -38.01 -18.58 38.51
CA TYR A 127 -37.82 -17.83 37.26
C TYR A 127 -36.45 -17.13 37.20
N GLU A 128 -35.86 -17.12 36.01
CA GLU A 128 -34.61 -16.42 35.71
C GLU A 128 -34.86 -15.03 35.12
N VAL A 129 -34.04 -14.06 35.55
CA VAL A 129 -33.83 -12.79 34.83
C VAL A 129 -32.53 -12.90 34.05
N TYR A 130 -32.61 -12.82 32.72
CA TYR A 130 -31.45 -12.76 31.85
C TYR A 130 -31.32 -11.36 31.24
N ASP A 131 -30.11 -10.78 31.30
CA ASP A 131 -29.84 -9.44 30.77
C ASP A 131 -28.50 -9.39 30.02
N VAL A 132 -28.51 -8.90 28.77
CA VAL A 132 -27.28 -8.63 28.02
C VAL A 132 -26.93 -7.18 28.28
N LEU A 133 -25.98 -6.98 29.19
CA LEU A 133 -25.55 -5.66 29.58
C LEU A 133 -24.81 -4.95 28.46
N ASP A 134 -24.65 -3.65 28.63
CA ASP A 134 -23.86 -2.81 27.73
C ASP A 134 -22.48 -3.39 27.47
N HIS A 135 -21.90 -2.98 26.35
CA HIS A 135 -20.58 -3.43 25.94
C HIS A 135 -19.56 -3.20 27.06
N TYR A 136 -18.66 -4.18 27.28
CA TYR A 136 -17.60 -4.18 28.28
C TYR A 136 -18.04 -3.75 29.69
N SER A 137 -19.26 -4.15 30.11
CA SER A 137 -19.78 -3.87 31.46
C SER A 137 -18.90 -4.48 32.56
N HIS A 138 -18.31 -5.64 32.31
CA HIS A 138 -17.33 -6.31 33.15
C HIS A 138 -16.21 -6.91 32.29
N GLY A 139 -14.96 -6.83 32.77
CA GLY A 139 -13.79 -7.31 32.02
C GLY A 139 -13.29 -8.69 32.46
N THR A 140 -13.77 -9.17 33.61
CA THR A 140 -13.42 -10.46 34.19
C THR A 140 -14.67 -11.16 34.72
N PHE A 141 -14.62 -12.49 34.86
CA PHE A 141 -15.71 -13.25 35.46
C PHE A 141 -16.03 -12.77 36.88
N LYS A 142 -15.01 -12.49 37.71
CA LYS A 142 -15.15 -12.01 39.08
C LYS A 142 -15.87 -10.65 39.17
N ASP A 143 -15.58 -9.74 38.23
CA ASP A 143 -16.30 -8.46 38.15
C ASP A 143 -17.78 -8.68 37.82
N GLY A 144 -18.07 -9.63 36.92
CA GLY A 144 -19.43 -10.03 36.59
C GLY A 144 -20.15 -10.67 37.77
N GLU A 145 -19.49 -11.53 38.55
CA GLU A 145 -20.08 -12.15 39.75
C GLU A 145 -20.49 -11.11 40.77
N ARG A 146 -19.62 -10.12 41.03
CA ARG A 146 -19.94 -9.00 41.92
C ARG A 146 -21.18 -8.25 41.43
N LEU A 147 -21.24 -7.92 40.14
CA LEU A 147 -22.37 -7.20 39.56
C LEU A 147 -23.68 -7.99 39.62
N VAL A 148 -23.67 -9.29 39.29
CA VAL A 148 -24.84 -10.17 39.42
C VAL A 148 -25.27 -10.26 40.86
N ARG A 149 -24.34 -10.44 41.80
CA ARG A 149 -24.64 -10.56 43.22
C ARG A 149 -25.32 -9.31 43.76
N GLN A 150 -24.80 -8.13 43.41
CA GLN A 150 -25.39 -6.84 43.80
C GLN A 150 -26.83 -6.70 43.27
N ARG A 151 -27.05 -6.93 41.96
CA ARG A 151 -28.40 -6.84 41.38
C ARG A 151 -29.37 -7.85 41.97
N LEU A 152 -28.90 -9.05 42.27
CA LEU A 152 -29.72 -10.11 42.83
C LEU A 152 -30.07 -9.85 44.30
N GLU A 153 -29.16 -9.27 45.11
CA GLU A 153 -29.49 -8.79 46.47
C GLU A 153 -30.57 -7.71 46.45
N ALA A 154 -30.53 -6.81 45.46
CA ALA A 154 -31.55 -5.76 45.32
C ALA A 154 -32.95 -6.32 44.98
N ILE A 155 -32.99 -7.46 44.28
CA ILE A 155 -34.22 -8.24 44.04
C ILE A 155 -34.67 -8.95 45.32
N GLU A 156 -33.74 -9.57 46.05
CA GLU A 156 -34.02 -10.33 47.28
C GLU A 156 -34.63 -9.48 48.40
N VAL A 157 -34.13 -8.25 48.58
CA VAL A 157 -34.67 -7.28 49.56
C VAL A 157 -36.16 -7.03 49.37
N GLN A 158 -36.65 -7.08 48.13
CA GLN A 158 -38.07 -6.87 47.82
C GLN A 158 -38.93 -8.12 48.02
N GLY A 159 -38.34 -9.28 48.30
CA GLY A 159 -39.06 -10.54 48.44
C GLY A 159 -39.84 -10.65 49.75
N LYS A 160 -39.28 -10.15 50.86
CA LYS A 160 -39.95 -10.11 52.16
C LYS A 160 -39.55 -8.88 52.97
N THR A 161 -40.51 -7.99 53.19
CA THR A 161 -40.37 -6.80 54.04
C THR A 161 -41.35 -6.85 55.21
N PHE A 162 -41.10 -6.05 56.22
CA PHE A 162 -41.97 -5.88 57.37
C PHE A 162 -42.29 -4.41 57.57
N THR A 163 -43.52 -4.12 57.95
CA THR A 163 -44.00 -2.75 58.21
C THR A 163 -44.68 -2.72 59.58
N GLY A 164 -44.62 -1.60 60.27
CA GLY A 164 -45.21 -1.50 61.59
C GLY A 164 -45.37 -0.07 62.08
N ASN A 165 -46.18 0.07 63.12
CA ASN A 165 -46.34 1.30 63.88
C ASN A 165 -45.67 1.15 65.25
N SER A 166 -45.00 2.19 65.72
CA SER A 166 -44.29 2.18 67.00
C SER A 166 -44.35 3.55 67.69
N THR A 167 -44.18 3.52 69.01
CA THR A 167 -43.90 4.71 69.83
C THR A 167 -42.40 4.92 70.08
N CYS A 168 -41.53 4.07 69.51
CA CYS A 168 -40.08 4.07 69.74
C CYS A 168 -39.38 5.26 69.10
N ARG A 169 -38.98 6.22 69.94
CA ARG A 169 -38.27 7.44 69.50
C ARG A 169 -36.86 7.17 69.00
N ALA A 170 -36.26 6.06 69.40
CA ALA A 170 -34.90 5.69 69.04
C ALA A 170 -34.78 5.17 67.60
N MET A 171 -35.87 4.87 66.90
CA MET A 171 -35.79 4.30 65.54
C MET A 171 -35.27 5.31 64.52
N TYR A 172 -34.23 4.96 63.77
CA TYR A 172 -33.81 5.68 62.56
C TYR A 172 -33.16 4.69 61.57
N PRO A 173 -33.17 4.97 60.26
CA PRO A 173 -32.59 4.09 59.25
C PRO A 173 -31.09 3.80 59.46
N GLY A 174 -30.64 2.67 58.94
CA GLY A 174 -29.22 2.27 59.02
C GLY A 174 -28.83 1.57 60.32
N HIS A 175 -29.78 1.21 61.17
CA HIS A 175 -29.55 0.49 62.42
C HIS A 175 -30.47 -0.71 62.54
N THR A 176 -30.09 -1.65 63.40
CA THR A 176 -30.86 -2.88 63.64
C THR A 176 -31.58 -2.86 64.99
N PHE A 177 -32.59 -3.71 65.15
CA PHE A 177 -33.19 -3.99 66.46
C PHE A 177 -33.62 -5.46 66.54
N GLU A 178 -33.69 -5.99 67.76
CA GLU A 178 -34.32 -7.28 68.04
C GLU A 178 -35.79 -7.08 68.41
N LEU A 179 -36.70 -7.75 67.69
CA LEU A 179 -38.12 -7.80 68.03
C LEU A 179 -38.36 -8.88 69.10
N THR A 180 -39.00 -8.52 70.20
CA THR A 180 -39.36 -9.44 71.28
C THR A 180 -40.85 -9.43 71.58
N GLN A 181 -41.35 -10.48 72.23
CA GLN A 181 -42.77 -10.61 72.63
C GLN A 181 -43.75 -10.65 71.44
N HIS A 182 -43.27 -11.07 70.25
CA HIS A 182 -44.12 -11.22 69.07
C HIS A 182 -44.41 -12.71 68.82
N PHE A 183 -45.69 -13.06 68.82
CA PHE A 183 -46.19 -14.45 68.74
C PHE A 183 -45.62 -15.29 67.57
N ASP A 184 -45.39 -14.68 66.40
CA ASP A 184 -44.80 -15.37 65.24
C ASP A 184 -43.26 -15.46 65.24
N HIS A 185 -42.55 -14.57 65.94
CA HIS A 185 -41.08 -14.48 65.86
C HIS A 185 -40.36 -15.00 67.11
N ASP A 186 -41.02 -15.01 68.27
CA ASP A 186 -40.43 -15.49 69.53
C ASP A 186 -40.01 -16.97 69.49
N ARG A 187 -40.62 -17.76 68.58
CA ARG A 187 -40.26 -19.16 68.36
C ARG A 187 -39.00 -19.35 67.50
N GLY A 188 -38.53 -18.30 66.83
CA GLY A 188 -37.35 -18.31 65.96
C GLY A 188 -36.03 -18.07 66.71
N SER A 189 -34.91 -18.12 65.99
CA SER A 189 -33.59 -17.77 66.52
C SER A 189 -33.47 -16.25 66.78
N ALA A 190 -32.49 -15.82 67.57
CA ALA A 190 -32.20 -14.41 67.74
C ALA A 190 -31.86 -13.70 66.41
N GLU A 191 -31.20 -14.40 65.48
CA GLU A 191 -30.90 -13.89 64.15
C GLU A 191 -32.18 -13.66 63.32
N ASP A 192 -33.19 -14.54 63.46
CA ASP A 192 -34.50 -14.33 62.82
C ASP A 192 -35.28 -13.19 63.45
N ARG A 193 -35.06 -12.88 64.74
CA ARG A 193 -35.69 -11.75 65.43
C ARG A 193 -34.97 -10.42 65.22
N SER A 194 -33.84 -10.40 64.52
CA SER A 194 -33.08 -9.20 64.23
C SER A 194 -33.51 -8.57 62.90
N PHE A 195 -33.81 -7.28 62.91
CA PHE A 195 -34.32 -6.54 61.76
C PHE A 195 -33.50 -5.28 61.51
N LEU A 196 -33.26 -4.96 60.24
CA LEU A 196 -32.63 -3.73 59.77
C LEU A 196 -33.69 -2.70 59.38
N LEU A 197 -33.65 -1.51 59.97
CA LEU A 197 -34.52 -0.38 59.63
C LEU A 197 -34.09 0.26 58.30
N ILE A 198 -35.02 0.32 57.34
CA ILE A 198 -34.82 0.91 56.01
C ILE A 198 -35.46 2.30 55.94
N THR A 199 -36.69 2.42 56.43
CA THR A 199 -37.45 3.67 56.41
C THR A 199 -38.10 3.88 57.76
N VAL A 200 -38.06 5.12 58.26
CA VAL A 200 -38.83 5.54 59.44
C VAL A 200 -39.48 6.89 59.13
N LYS A 201 -40.79 6.98 59.35
CA LYS A 201 -41.57 8.21 59.22
C LYS A 201 -42.05 8.63 60.60
N HIS A 202 -41.52 9.75 61.09
CA HIS A 202 -41.85 10.29 62.41
C HIS A 202 -43.05 11.23 62.38
N GLU A 203 -43.95 11.12 63.34
CA GLU A 203 -45.06 12.05 63.58
C GLU A 203 -45.10 12.39 65.07
N GLY A 204 -44.93 13.68 65.39
CA GLY A 204 -44.97 14.19 66.75
C GLY A 204 -45.95 15.35 66.87
N SER A 205 -46.75 15.36 67.94
CA SER A 205 -47.62 16.47 68.33
C SER A 205 -47.17 17.03 69.68
N ASN A 206 -47.23 18.35 69.81
CA ASN A 206 -46.91 19.05 71.05
C ASN A 206 -48.18 19.65 71.66
N ASN A 207 -48.29 19.65 72.98
CA ASN A 207 -49.42 20.14 73.76
C ASN A 207 -49.24 21.56 74.30
N TYR A 208 -48.30 22.34 73.74
CA TYR A 208 -47.98 23.69 74.22
C TYR A 208 -49.15 24.68 74.12
N LEU A 209 -50.10 24.47 73.20
CA LEU A 209 -51.27 25.33 72.97
C LEU A 209 -52.60 24.56 72.94
N SER A 210 -52.63 23.27 73.33
CA SER A 210 -53.84 22.43 73.31
C SER A 210 -54.01 21.68 74.64
N ASP A 211 -55.26 21.38 74.99
CA ASP A 211 -55.60 20.49 76.12
C ASP A 211 -55.40 18.99 75.79
N GLU A 212 -54.90 18.68 74.58
CA GLU A 212 -54.61 17.32 74.16
C GLU A 212 -53.24 16.87 74.70
N SER A 213 -53.04 15.57 74.91
CA SER A 213 -51.73 15.03 75.32
C SER A 213 -50.73 15.12 74.17
N ALA A 214 -49.48 15.52 74.46
CA ALA A 214 -48.39 15.39 73.50
C ALA A 214 -48.23 13.91 73.09
N GLY A 215 -48.01 13.68 71.80
CA GLY A 215 -47.98 12.35 71.22
C GLY A 215 -46.79 12.16 70.30
N TYR A 216 -46.24 10.95 70.28
CA TYR A 216 -45.26 10.53 69.29
C TYR A 216 -45.63 9.15 68.77
N LYS A 217 -45.55 9.01 67.45
CA LYS A 217 -45.63 7.72 66.76
C LYS A 217 -44.71 7.75 65.55
N ASN A 218 -44.32 6.57 65.09
CA ASN A 218 -43.69 6.40 63.80
C ASN A 218 -44.27 5.21 63.06
N GLU A 219 -44.11 5.25 61.75
CA GLU A 219 -44.29 4.12 60.84
C GLU A 219 -42.90 3.72 60.34
N PHE A 220 -42.59 2.43 60.33
CA PHE A 220 -41.30 1.93 59.88
C PHE A 220 -41.42 0.80 58.87
N VAL A 221 -40.36 0.65 58.06
CA VAL A 221 -40.15 -0.47 57.16
C VAL A 221 -38.81 -1.11 57.49
N CYS A 222 -38.78 -2.43 57.64
CA CYS A 222 -37.57 -3.18 57.90
C CYS A 222 -37.49 -4.50 57.12
N ILE A 223 -36.28 -5.07 57.06
CA ILE A 223 -36.01 -6.43 56.58
C ILE A 223 -35.31 -7.23 57.67
N ARG A 224 -35.25 -8.56 57.54
CA ARG A 224 -34.40 -9.35 58.46
C ARG A 224 -32.94 -8.96 58.27
N HIS A 225 -32.20 -8.74 59.36
CA HIS A 225 -30.82 -8.28 59.32
C HIS A 225 -29.88 -9.23 58.56
N LYS A 226 -30.16 -10.55 58.59
CA LYS A 226 -29.38 -11.56 57.86
C LYS A 226 -29.47 -11.46 56.33
N ILE A 227 -30.47 -10.74 55.79
CA ILE A 227 -30.60 -10.50 54.34
C ILE A 227 -29.80 -9.25 54.00
N PRO A 228 -28.74 -9.35 53.17
CA PRO A 228 -27.99 -8.18 52.75
C PRO A 228 -28.90 -7.16 52.06
N TYR A 229 -28.84 -5.92 52.53
CA TYR A 229 -29.53 -4.81 51.89
C TYR A 229 -28.71 -4.31 50.70
N ARG A 230 -29.37 -4.21 49.56
CA ARG A 230 -28.89 -3.52 48.38
C ARG A 230 -30.02 -2.65 47.84
N HIS A 231 -29.72 -1.39 47.51
CA HIS A 231 -30.73 -0.51 46.96
C HIS A 231 -31.14 -0.99 45.55
N PRO A 232 -32.44 -1.02 45.22
CA PRO A 232 -32.89 -1.23 43.85
C PRO A 232 -32.30 -0.17 42.91
N ILE A 233 -32.00 -0.56 41.66
CA ILE A 233 -31.62 0.42 40.63
C ILE A 233 -32.90 1.16 40.22
N THR A 234 -33.04 2.42 40.65
CA THR A 234 -34.19 3.27 40.38
C THR A 234 -33.84 4.46 39.51
N VAL A 235 -32.59 4.90 39.52
CA VAL A 235 -32.10 6.01 38.70
C VAL A 235 -31.63 5.47 37.35
N ALA A 236 -32.37 5.83 36.30
CA ALA A 236 -32.02 5.44 34.94
C ALA A 236 -30.68 6.04 34.49
N ARG A 237 -29.94 5.31 33.66
CA ARG A 237 -28.75 5.85 33.00
C ARG A 237 -29.13 6.97 32.02
N PRO A 238 -28.31 8.03 31.91
CA PRO A 238 -28.51 9.05 30.90
C PRO A 238 -28.41 8.41 29.52
N SER A 239 -29.49 8.50 28.75
CA SER A 239 -29.55 7.99 27.39
C SER A 239 -29.42 9.12 26.37
N ILE A 240 -28.93 8.77 25.19
CA ILE A 240 -28.86 9.69 24.05
C ILE A 240 -29.55 9.08 22.82
N ASN A 241 -30.51 9.82 22.27
CA ASN A 241 -31.38 9.34 21.20
C ASN A 241 -30.75 9.42 19.80
N GLY A 242 -29.58 10.04 19.66
CA GLY A 242 -28.95 10.27 18.37
C GLY A 242 -27.45 10.58 18.49
N PRO A 243 -26.75 10.66 17.36
CA PRO A 243 -25.33 10.94 17.37
C PRO A 243 -25.03 12.40 17.74
N LEU A 244 -23.81 12.64 18.22
CA LEU A 244 -23.25 13.97 18.45
C LEU A 244 -22.02 14.17 17.56
N SER A 245 -21.76 15.41 17.13
CA SER A 245 -20.45 15.73 16.57
C SER A 245 -19.41 15.99 17.67
N ALA A 246 -18.15 15.74 17.32
CA ALA A 246 -16.99 16.00 18.15
C ALA A 246 -15.79 16.37 17.27
N ILE A 247 -14.80 17.03 17.85
CA ILE A 247 -13.55 17.38 17.17
C ILE A 247 -12.48 16.37 17.56
N VAL A 248 -11.71 15.87 16.59
CA VAL A 248 -10.57 14.98 16.84
C VAL A 248 -9.43 15.76 17.49
N VAL A 249 -8.81 15.18 18.51
CA VAL A 249 -7.80 15.86 19.33
C VAL A 249 -6.60 14.97 19.61
N GLY A 250 -5.48 15.58 19.97
CA GLY A 250 -4.24 14.89 20.32
C GLY A 250 -3.16 15.86 20.80
N PRO A 251 -1.93 15.38 21.02
CA PRO A 251 -0.81 16.19 21.46
C PRO A 251 -0.50 17.36 20.51
N GLU A 252 0.04 18.44 21.08
CA GLU A 252 0.50 19.59 20.29
C GLU A 252 1.62 19.18 19.31
N GLY A 253 1.58 19.72 18.09
CA GLY A 253 2.54 19.40 17.03
C GLY A 253 2.26 18.10 16.25
N GLU A 254 1.27 17.32 16.67
CA GLU A 254 0.81 16.15 15.90
C GLU A 254 -0.33 16.47 14.95
N GLU A 255 -0.38 15.75 13.84
CA GLU A 255 -1.48 15.82 12.86
C GLU A 255 -2.40 14.59 12.95
N VAL A 256 -1.86 13.44 13.35
CA VAL A 256 -2.58 12.17 13.49
C VAL A 256 -2.20 11.56 14.83
N PHE A 257 -3.19 11.23 15.66
CA PHE A 257 -2.97 10.62 16.96
C PHE A 257 -3.91 9.42 17.14
N THR A 258 -3.33 8.22 17.13
CA THR A 258 -4.05 6.95 17.16
C THR A 258 -3.29 5.91 17.98
N ASP A 259 -3.99 4.89 18.46
CA ASP A 259 -3.39 3.70 19.06
C ASP A 259 -3.35 2.49 18.11
N GLU A 260 -2.87 1.34 18.61
CA GLU A 260 -2.75 0.07 17.87
C GLU A 260 -4.09 -0.47 17.34
N LEU A 261 -5.22 -0.02 17.88
CA LEU A 261 -6.56 -0.43 17.46
C LEU A 261 -7.23 0.60 16.54
N ALA A 262 -6.46 1.53 15.98
CA ALA A 262 -6.95 2.61 15.13
C ALA A 262 -8.03 3.47 15.84
N ARG A 263 -7.90 3.66 17.16
CA ARG A 263 -8.79 4.53 17.94
C ARG A 263 -8.26 5.96 17.95
N ILE A 264 -9.15 6.93 18.06
CA ILE A 264 -8.80 8.35 18.18
C ILE A 264 -9.32 8.94 19.48
N GLN A 265 -8.77 10.08 19.88
CA GLN A 265 -9.34 10.90 20.95
C GLN A 265 -10.19 12.00 20.34
N VAL A 266 -11.30 12.32 21.01
CA VAL A 266 -12.20 13.39 20.57
C VAL A 266 -12.54 14.30 21.74
N ARG A 267 -12.90 15.53 21.39
CA ARG A 267 -13.48 16.51 22.29
C ARG A 267 -14.89 16.83 21.83
N PHE A 268 -15.85 16.60 22.71
CA PHE A 268 -17.23 16.99 22.44
C PHE A 268 -17.48 18.46 22.76
N HIS A 269 -18.44 19.07 22.08
CA HIS A 269 -18.75 20.50 22.19
C HIS A 269 -19.27 20.97 23.56
N TRP A 270 -19.69 20.05 24.43
CA TRP A 270 -20.22 20.33 25.76
C TRP A 270 -19.14 20.27 26.85
N GLN A 271 -17.93 19.77 26.54
CA GLN A 271 -16.80 19.79 27.47
C GLN A 271 -16.25 21.23 27.60
N ARG A 272 -16.17 21.72 28.84
CA ARG A 272 -15.74 23.10 29.18
C ARG A 272 -14.21 23.24 29.30
N GLY A 273 -13.69 24.47 29.19
CA GLY A 273 -12.26 24.82 29.32
C GLY A 273 -11.50 24.78 27.98
N ASP A 274 -10.30 25.35 27.88
CA ASP A 274 -9.58 25.42 26.58
C ASP A 274 -8.60 24.27 26.38
N SER A 275 -8.06 23.70 27.45
CA SER A 275 -7.14 22.56 27.40
C SER A 275 -7.89 21.24 27.23
N LEU A 276 -7.23 20.26 26.60
CA LEU A 276 -7.69 18.87 26.63
C LEU A 276 -7.66 18.38 28.08
N PRO A 277 -8.77 17.83 28.60
CA PRO A 277 -8.75 17.20 29.91
C PRO A 277 -7.73 16.07 29.95
N GLN A 278 -6.96 15.96 31.03
CA GLN A 278 -6.24 14.73 31.35
C GLN A 278 -7.25 13.57 31.36
N GLY A 279 -6.99 12.50 30.60
CA GLY A 279 -7.87 11.34 30.54
C GLY A 279 -8.94 11.35 29.44
N THR A 280 -8.74 12.11 28.34
CA THR A 280 -9.60 11.97 27.15
C THR A 280 -9.56 10.51 26.64
N THR A 281 -10.72 9.89 26.48
CA THR A 281 -10.82 8.45 26.19
C THR A 281 -10.63 8.12 24.70
N TRP A 282 -10.26 6.88 24.42
CA TRP A 282 -10.03 6.35 23.07
C TRP A 282 -11.31 5.79 22.46
N LEU A 283 -11.75 6.38 21.35
CA LEU A 283 -12.95 5.97 20.61
C LEU A 283 -12.56 5.15 19.39
N ARG A 284 -13.25 4.03 19.17
CA ARG A 284 -13.15 3.27 17.92
C ARG A 284 -13.73 4.08 16.77
N VAL A 285 -13.14 3.89 15.58
CA VAL A 285 -13.59 4.50 14.32
C VAL A 285 -14.15 3.41 13.40
N ALA A 286 -15.39 3.57 12.95
CA ALA A 286 -15.98 2.69 11.96
C ALA A 286 -15.31 2.90 10.60
N MET A 287 -14.89 1.80 9.97
CA MET A 287 -14.26 1.80 8.65
C MET A 287 -15.21 1.18 7.61
N PRO A 288 -15.19 1.59 6.33
CA PRO A 288 -16.04 1.01 5.29
C PRO A 288 -15.88 -0.52 5.12
N SER A 289 -14.69 -1.05 5.41
CA SER A 289 -14.43 -2.49 5.54
C SER A 289 -13.29 -2.70 6.54
N ALA A 290 -13.42 -3.69 7.42
CA ALA A 290 -12.44 -4.04 8.44
C ALA A 290 -12.34 -5.56 8.59
N GLY A 291 -11.17 -6.13 8.31
CA GLY A 291 -10.86 -7.54 8.43
C GLY A 291 -9.55 -7.81 9.17
N SER A 292 -9.16 -9.08 9.27
CA SER A 292 -7.93 -9.50 9.95
C SER A 292 -6.70 -9.17 9.08
N GLY A 293 -6.23 -7.92 9.14
CA GLY A 293 -5.07 -7.44 8.39
C GLY A 293 -5.38 -6.89 7.00
N PHE A 294 -6.67 -6.66 6.67
CA PHE A 294 -7.10 -6.06 5.40
C PHE A 294 -8.33 -5.16 5.60
N GLY A 295 -8.56 -4.22 4.69
CA GLY A 295 -9.71 -3.31 4.74
C GLY A 295 -9.32 -1.87 4.44
N HIS A 296 -10.11 -0.93 4.95
CA HIS A 296 -9.86 0.51 4.82
C HIS A 296 -9.27 1.08 6.11
N GLN A 297 -8.31 1.99 5.98
CA GLN A 297 -7.75 2.72 7.10
C GLN A 297 -7.58 4.20 6.74
N PHE A 298 -8.64 4.98 6.99
CA PHE A 298 -8.64 6.43 6.82
C PHE A 298 -8.76 7.08 8.18
N MET A 299 -7.62 7.32 8.83
CA MET A 299 -7.61 7.88 10.18
C MET A 299 -8.06 9.34 10.18
N PRO A 300 -9.09 9.72 10.96
CA PRO A 300 -9.41 11.11 11.19
C PRO A 300 -8.22 11.84 11.81
N ARG A 301 -7.88 13.01 11.26
CA ARG A 301 -6.76 13.85 11.69
C ARG A 301 -7.21 14.83 12.76
N ILE A 302 -6.28 15.28 13.59
CA ILE A 302 -6.54 16.29 14.64
C ILE A 302 -7.17 17.53 14.02
N GLY A 303 -8.22 18.05 14.65
CA GLY A 303 -9.03 19.18 14.18
C GLY A 303 -10.22 18.80 13.29
N GLN A 304 -10.24 17.60 12.69
CA GLN A 304 -11.37 17.15 11.89
C GLN A 304 -12.61 16.94 12.75
N GLU A 305 -13.79 17.17 12.16
CA GLU A 305 -15.06 16.91 12.81
C GLU A 305 -15.52 15.50 12.49
N VAL A 306 -15.98 14.79 13.52
CA VAL A 306 -16.48 13.41 13.42
C VAL A 306 -17.86 13.29 14.05
N LEU A 307 -18.65 12.37 13.52
CA LEU A 307 -19.93 11.98 14.07
C LEU A 307 -19.74 10.78 15.01
N VAL A 308 -20.22 10.90 16.24
CA VAL A 308 -20.10 9.91 17.32
C VAL A 308 -21.48 9.37 17.67
N THR A 309 -21.66 8.07 17.52
CA THR A 309 -22.86 7.32 17.94
C THR A 309 -22.58 6.63 19.27
N PHE A 310 -23.63 6.33 20.03
CA PHE A 310 -23.54 5.73 21.36
C PHE A 310 -24.23 4.36 21.35
N LEU A 311 -23.49 3.29 21.67
CA LEU A 311 -24.03 1.92 21.60
C LEU A 311 -25.18 1.76 22.61
N ALA A 312 -26.32 1.24 22.15
CA ALA A 312 -27.56 1.16 22.93
C ALA A 312 -28.05 2.49 23.54
N GLY A 313 -27.55 3.63 23.04
CA GLY A 313 -27.85 4.96 23.59
C GLY A 313 -27.13 5.27 24.90
N ASP A 314 -26.17 4.44 25.34
CA ASP A 314 -25.39 4.67 26.56
C ASP A 314 -24.31 5.73 26.30
N ILE A 315 -24.39 6.86 27.01
CA ILE A 315 -23.46 7.99 26.88
C ILE A 315 -21.99 7.59 27.13
N ASP A 316 -21.78 6.52 27.90
CA ASP A 316 -20.45 6.00 28.23
C ASP A 316 -19.94 5.00 27.19
N ARG A 317 -20.66 4.79 26.07
CA ARG A 317 -20.32 3.85 25.00
C ARG A 317 -20.18 4.51 23.62
N PRO A 318 -19.31 5.54 23.45
CA PRO A 318 -19.15 6.24 22.19
C PRO A 318 -18.39 5.43 21.12
N LEU A 319 -18.79 5.61 19.86
CA LEU A 319 -18.20 5.04 18.66
C LEU A 319 -18.23 6.09 17.53
N VAL A 320 -17.08 6.40 16.93
CA VAL A 320 -17.02 7.28 15.76
C VAL A 320 -17.55 6.53 14.54
N THR A 321 -18.53 7.09 13.85
CA THR A 321 -19.18 6.42 12.70
C THR A 321 -18.91 7.10 11.36
N SER A 322 -18.53 8.38 11.35
CA SER A 322 -18.27 9.14 10.10
C SER A 322 -17.41 10.38 10.35
N GLY A 323 -16.75 10.87 9.31
CA GLY A 323 -16.16 12.22 9.27
C GLY A 323 -17.12 13.23 8.63
N LEU A 324 -17.06 14.49 9.05
CA LEU A 324 -17.89 15.58 8.54
C LEU A 324 -17.02 16.69 7.97
N TYR A 325 -17.45 17.26 6.86
CA TYR A 325 -16.89 18.51 6.35
C TYR A 325 -17.55 19.69 7.06
N ASN A 326 -16.79 20.76 7.26
CA ASN A 326 -17.26 22.02 7.83
C ASN A 326 -16.54 23.22 7.20
N ASN A 327 -16.73 24.43 7.74
CA ASN A 327 -16.16 25.66 7.16
C ASN A 327 -14.64 25.76 7.29
N ILE A 328 -14.00 24.89 8.08
CA ILE A 328 -12.54 24.78 8.20
C ILE A 328 -12.05 23.62 7.33
N HIS A 329 -12.67 22.44 7.47
CA HIS A 329 -12.38 21.24 6.72
C HIS A 329 -13.36 21.08 5.56
N LEU A 330 -13.07 21.78 4.46
CA LEU A 330 -13.91 21.75 3.26
C LEU A 330 -13.84 20.39 2.53
N PRO A 331 -14.85 20.05 1.70
CA PRO A 331 -14.80 18.91 0.80
C PRO A 331 -13.56 18.93 -0.12
N PRO A 332 -13.09 17.76 -0.59
CA PRO A 332 -11.89 17.66 -1.41
C PRO A 332 -12.03 18.45 -2.71
N ARG A 333 -10.95 19.16 -3.06
CA ARG A 333 -10.83 19.88 -4.33
C ARG A 333 -9.96 19.09 -5.30
N PHE A 334 -10.55 18.23 -6.11
CA PHE A 334 -9.77 17.38 -7.02
C PHE A 334 -8.95 18.19 -8.04
N SER A 335 -7.73 17.73 -8.33
CA SER A 335 -6.84 18.33 -9.32
C SER A 335 -6.56 19.84 -9.13
N LYS A 336 -6.62 20.36 -7.89
CA LYS A 336 -6.50 21.79 -7.54
C LYS A 336 -7.60 22.70 -8.12
N ALA A 337 -8.70 22.11 -8.55
CA ALA A 337 -9.88 22.80 -9.05
C ALA A 337 -10.55 23.72 -8.00
N SER A 338 -11.41 24.64 -8.46
CA SER A 338 -12.40 25.25 -7.57
C SER A 338 -13.30 24.17 -6.93
N GLY A 339 -13.73 24.40 -5.70
CA GLY A 339 -14.52 23.40 -4.95
C GLY A 339 -15.95 23.25 -5.46
N LEU A 340 -16.80 22.65 -4.62
CA LEU A 340 -18.24 22.67 -4.82
C LEU A 340 -18.81 24.10 -4.69
N PRO A 341 -19.94 24.42 -5.36
CA PRO A 341 -20.80 23.54 -6.16
C PRO A 341 -20.39 23.39 -7.64
N GLY A 342 -19.41 24.17 -8.12
CA GLY A 342 -19.05 24.22 -9.54
C GLY A 342 -18.64 22.85 -10.11
N ASN A 343 -17.91 22.05 -9.35
CA ASN A 343 -17.41 20.74 -9.74
C ASN A 343 -18.21 19.56 -9.16
N ARG A 344 -19.54 19.70 -9.12
CA ARG A 344 -20.48 18.70 -8.57
C ARG A 344 -20.49 17.32 -9.26
N THR A 345 -19.93 17.22 -10.46
CA THR A 345 -19.80 15.95 -11.22
C THR A 345 -18.49 15.22 -10.94
N LEU A 346 -17.62 15.76 -10.08
CA LEU A 346 -16.38 15.11 -9.68
C LEU A 346 -16.61 14.27 -8.41
N SER A 347 -16.09 13.04 -8.42
CA SER A 347 -16.13 12.12 -7.28
C SER A 347 -14.80 11.36 -7.13
N GLY A 348 -14.51 10.85 -5.94
CA GLY A 348 -13.30 10.05 -5.72
C GLY A 348 -12.68 10.20 -4.34
N ILE A 349 -11.40 9.85 -4.25
CA ILE A 349 -10.59 9.85 -3.02
C ILE A 349 -9.42 10.79 -3.22
N ARG A 350 -9.23 11.75 -2.31
CA ARG A 350 -8.02 12.58 -2.24
C ARG A 350 -7.40 12.44 -0.87
N THR A 351 -6.12 12.09 -0.81
CA THR A 351 -5.33 12.02 0.43
C THR A 351 -4.30 13.14 0.45
N GLN A 352 -4.02 13.68 1.64
CA GLN A 352 -3.05 14.76 1.83
C GLN A 352 -1.75 14.19 2.38
N GLU A 353 -0.62 14.67 1.88
CA GLU A 353 0.72 14.38 2.43
C GLU A 353 0.76 14.70 3.92
N HIS A 354 1.38 13.83 4.71
CA HIS A 354 1.51 14.04 6.16
C HIS A 354 2.56 15.12 6.43
N LYS A 355 2.19 16.14 7.23
CA LYS A 355 3.04 17.31 7.51
C LYS A 355 3.57 18.01 6.24
N GLY A 356 2.83 17.92 5.12
CA GLY A 356 3.23 18.42 3.81
C GLY A 356 2.08 18.98 2.98
N SER A 357 2.38 19.44 1.77
CA SER A 357 1.41 20.12 0.89
C SER A 357 0.97 19.30 -0.31
N GLY A 358 1.66 18.18 -0.59
CA GLY A 358 1.32 17.26 -1.66
C GLY A 358 0.04 16.47 -1.41
N PHE A 359 -0.45 15.80 -2.45
CA PHE A 359 -1.62 14.93 -2.34
C PHE A 359 -1.55 13.79 -3.36
N ASN A 360 -2.29 12.72 -3.06
CA ASN A 360 -2.65 11.68 -4.03
C ASN A 360 -4.15 11.75 -4.30
N GLU A 361 -4.56 11.38 -5.50
CA GLU A 361 -5.97 11.33 -5.87
C GLU A 361 -6.32 10.16 -6.78
N LEU A 362 -7.50 9.61 -6.55
CA LEU A 362 -8.29 8.84 -7.51
C LEU A 362 -9.53 9.66 -7.80
N LEU A 363 -9.71 10.07 -9.05
CA LEU A 363 -10.77 10.98 -9.50
C LEU A 363 -11.58 10.33 -10.62
N PHE A 364 -12.90 10.43 -10.50
CA PHE A 364 -13.88 10.16 -11.53
C PHE A 364 -14.60 11.47 -11.89
N ASP A 365 -14.77 11.72 -13.18
CA ASP A 365 -15.43 12.92 -13.70
C ASP A 365 -16.60 12.49 -14.57
N ASP A 366 -17.80 12.63 -14.03
CA ASP A 366 -19.06 12.22 -14.67
C ASP A 366 -19.69 13.34 -15.48
N THR A 367 -18.92 14.35 -15.87
CA THR A 367 -19.42 15.45 -16.69
C THR A 367 -19.89 14.93 -18.05
N PRO A 368 -21.13 15.25 -18.50
CA PRO A 368 -21.66 14.77 -19.76
C PRO A 368 -20.71 14.98 -20.96
N GLY A 369 -20.51 13.93 -21.74
CA GLY A 369 -19.59 13.94 -22.90
C GLY A 369 -18.10 14.06 -22.57
N SER A 370 -17.74 13.99 -21.29
CA SER A 370 -16.36 14.16 -20.81
C SER A 370 -15.96 13.14 -19.73
N LEU A 371 -16.50 11.92 -19.81
CA LEU A 371 -16.18 10.85 -18.87
C LEU A 371 -14.66 10.60 -18.83
N ARG A 372 -14.09 10.64 -17.63
CA ARG A 372 -12.68 10.32 -17.41
C ARG A 372 -12.42 9.77 -16.01
N ALA A 373 -11.34 9.01 -15.91
CA ALA A 373 -10.77 8.56 -14.65
C ALA A 373 -9.30 8.98 -14.56
N ARG A 374 -8.85 9.35 -13.38
CA ARG A 374 -7.46 9.75 -13.11
C ARG A 374 -6.97 9.16 -11.81
N MET A 375 -5.77 8.60 -11.83
CA MET A 375 -4.97 8.30 -10.65
C MET A 375 -3.71 9.14 -10.70
N GLY A 376 -3.45 9.96 -9.67
CA GLY A 376 -2.32 10.88 -9.73
C GLY A 376 -1.78 11.29 -8.37
N THR A 377 -0.55 11.80 -8.42
CA THR A 377 0.14 12.40 -7.27
C THR A 377 0.74 13.74 -7.68
N THR A 378 0.86 14.66 -6.72
CA THR A 378 1.62 15.90 -6.94
C THR A 378 3.12 15.64 -7.08
N HIS A 379 3.62 14.50 -6.60
CA HIS A 379 5.05 14.16 -6.71
C HIS A 379 5.44 13.94 -8.17
N GLN A 380 6.33 14.81 -8.69
CA GLN A 380 6.76 14.83 -10.09
C GLN A 380 5.60 14.87 -11.09
N ALA A 381 4.47 15.45 -10.68
CA ALA A 381 3.24 15.55 -11.45
C ALA A 381 2.81 14.21 -12.09
N THR A 382 3.05 13.08 -11.42
CA THR A 382 2.84 11.75 -12.00
C THR A 382 1.35 11.39 -12.05
N ALA A 383 0.85 10.95 -13.20
CA ALA A 383 -0.54 10.54 -13.36
C ALA A 383 -0.79 9.53 -14.48
N LEU A 384 -1.77 8.65 -14.26
CA LEU A 384 -2.48 7.89 -15.28
C LEU A 384 -3.85 8.54 -15.51
N ASN A 385 -4.12 8.93 -16.76
CA ASN A 385 -5.37 9.54 -17.18
C ASN A 385 -6.05 8.67 -18.24
N LEU A 386 -7.37 8.48 -18.12
CA LEU A 386 -8.18 7.62 -18.99
C LEU A 386 -9.45 8.36 -19.43
N GLY A 387 -9.88 8.18 -20.67
CA GLY A 387 -11.10 8.78 -21.23
C GLY A 387 -10.86 10.16 -21.84
N LYS A 388 -11.67 11.16 -21.48
CA LYS A 388 -11.52 12.54 -21.94
C LYS A 388 -10.36 13.24 -21.23
N LEU A 389 -9.28 13.56 -21.94
CA LEU A 389 -8.16 14.30 -21.37
C LEU A 389 -8.51 15.78 -21.35
N THR A 390 -8.44 16.42 -20.19
CA THR A 390 -8.70 17.85 -20.02
C THR A 390 -7.77 18.44 -18.98
N ASP A 391 -7.60 19.76 -18.99
CA ASP A 391 -7.08 20.48 -17.83
C ASP A 391 -7.96 20.26 -16.59
N PRO A 392 -7.48 20.58 -15.38
CA PRO A 392 -8.31 20.59 -14.18
C PRO A 392 -9.57 21.44 -14.40
N ARG A 393 -10.73 20.92 -13.98
CA ARG A 393 -11.98 21.67 -14.12
C ARG A 393 -12.00 22.87 -13.19
N THR A 394 -12.45 24.01 -13.67
CA THR A 394 -12.77 25.18 -12.84
C THR A 394 -14.21 25.54 -13.09
N ASP A 395 -15.02 25.48 -12.03
CA ASP A 395 -16.45 25.76 -12.03
C ASP A 395 -17.22 24.98 -13.12
N GLY A 396 -16.93 23.67 -13.22
CA GLY A 396 -17.56 22.76 -14.18
C GLY A 396 -16.95 22.80 -15.59
N THR A 397 -16.09 23.77 -15.89
CA THR A 397 -15.48 23.94 -17.22
C THR A 397 -14.05 23.41 -17.25
N ALA A 398 -13.63 22.80 -18.36
CA ALA A 398 -12.23 22.44 -18.60
C ALA A 398 -11.91 22.51 -20.10
N GLN A 399 -10.66 22.83 -20.40
CA GLN A 399 -10.15 22.80 -21.78
C GLN A 399 -9.79 21.36 -22.19
N PRO A 400 -10.25 20.90 -23.36
CA PRO A 400 -9.91 19.57 -23.85
C PRO A 400 -8.44 19.51 -24.27
N ARG A 401 -7.74 18.46 -23.84
CA ARG A 401 -6.38 18.10 -24.25
C ARG A 401 -6.35 16.94 -25.25
N GLY A 402 -7.37 16.06 -25.22
CA GLY A 402 -7.44 14.89 -26.11
C GLY A 402 -8.45 13.84 -25.66
N ASN A 403 -8.40 12.66 -26.27
CA ASN A 403 -9.18 11.49 -25.86
C ASN A 403 -8.26 10.25 -25.84
N GLY A 404 -8.50 9.30 -24.94
CA GLY A 404 -7.76 8.03 -24.87
C GLY A 404 -7.11 7.82 -23.50
N ALA A 405 -5.82 7.54 -23.48
CA ALA A 405 -5.06 7.33 -22.25
C ALA A 405 -3.73 8.11 -22.27
N GLU A 406 -3.29 8.57 -21.11
CA GLU A 406 -2.01 9.26 -20.91
C GLU A 406 -1.36 8.78 -19.61
N LEU A 407 -0.14 8.22 -19.71
CA LEU A 407 0.77 8.06 -18.58
C LEU A 407 1.83 9.17 -18.67
N ARG A 408 1.91 10.03 -17.65
CA ARG A 408 2.88 11.14 -17.61
C ARG A 408 3.58 11.26 -16.26
N THR A 409 4.78 11.82 -16.27
CA THR A 409 5.55 12.26 -15.11
C THR A 409 6.61 13.27 -15.55
N ASP A 410 7.03 14.15 -14.65
CA ASP A 410 8.15 15.07 -14.85
C ASP A 410 9.51 14.41 -14.50
N ALA A 411 9.48 13.15 -14.06
CA ALA A 411 10.66 12.34 -13.72
C ALA A 411 10.90 11.20 -14.74
N ALA A 412 11.71 10.20 -14.37
CA ALA A 412 11.95 9.03 -15.21
C ALA A 412 10.76 8.05 -15.19
N ILE A 413 10.44 7.47 -16.35
CA ILE A 413 9.54 6.31 -16.47
C ILE A 413 10.35 5.09 -16.86
N ALA A 414 10.10 3.96 -16.20
CA ALA A 414 10.54 2.65 -16.65
C ALA A 414 9.33 1.76 -16.93
N LEU A 415 9.17 1.32 -18.17
CA LEU A 415 8.22 0.25 -18.54
C LEU A 415 9.03 -1.06 -18.62
N ARG A 416 8.64 -2.09 -17.86
CA ARG A 416 9.34 -3.38 -17.82
C ARG A 416 8.36 -4.53 -17.91
N ALA A 417 8.65 -5.49 -18.78
CA ALA A 417 7.90 -6.74 -18.89
C ALA A 417 8.88 -7.90 -19.08
N ALA A 418 8.82 -8.90 -18.19
CA ALA A 418 9.77 -10.01 -18.20
C ALA A 418 9.48 -11.06 -19.27
N GLN A 419 8.26 -11.09 -19.80
CA GLN A 419 7.78 -12.09 -20.77
C GLN A 419 7.46 -11.49 -22.15
N GLY A 420 7.87 -10.23 -22.37
CA GLY A 420 7.64 -9.49 -23.62
C GLY A 420 6.79 -8.23 -23.46
N MET A 421 7.00 -7.27 -24.37
CA MET A 421 6.26 -6.00 -24.44
C MET A 421 5.87 -5.71 -25.89
N LEU A 422 4.59 -5.46 -26.14
CA LEU A 422 4.06 -5.07 -27.44
C LEU A 422 3.58 -3.61 -27.41
N LEU A 423 4.16 -2.77 -28.27
CA LEU A 423 3.73 -1.39 -28.51
C LEU A 423 3.16 -1.31 -29.93
N THR A 424 1.84 -1.16 -30.06
CA THR A 424 1.14 -1.30 -31.34
C THR A 424 0.02 -0.27 -31.54
N THR A 425 -0.23 0.11 -32.79
CA THR A 425 -1.40 0.90 -33.21
C THR A 425 -2.44 0.09 -33.97
N TYR A 426 -2.26 -1.24 -34.09
CA TYR A 426 -3.24 -2.11 -34.73
C TYR A 426 -4.53 -2.16 -33.90
N ALA A 427 -5.67 -2.03 -34.58
CA ALA A 427 -6.94 -1.86 -33.90
C ALA A 427 -7.38 -3.17 -33.20
N ARG A 428 -7.83 -3.02 -31.96
CA ARG A 428 -8.53 -4.04 -31.17
C ARG A 428 -9.75 -3.38 -30.51
N THR A 429 -10.77 -3.07 -31.32
CA THR A 429 -11.98 -2.37 -30.85
C THR A 429 -12.77 -3.25 -29.89
N ASP A 430 -13.40 -2.62 -28.89
CA ASP A 430 -14.21 -3.28 -27.87
C ASP A 430 -13.47 -4.37 -27.07
N ALA A 431 -12.15 -4.20 -26.88
CA ALA A 431 -11.29 -5.12 -26.15
C ALA A 431 -11.31 -6.57 -26.68
N LYS A 432 -11.54 -6.75 -27.99
CA LYS A 432 -11.44 -8.06 -28.67
C LYS A 432 -9.98 -8.47 -28.87
N GLY A 433 -9.70 -9.76 -28.79
CA GLY A 433 -8.35 -10.33 -28.93
C GLY A 433 -7.63 -10.51 -27.59
N SER A 434 -6.44 -11.12 -27.63
CA SER A 434 -5.58 -11.29 -26.45
C SER A 434 -4.68 -10.08 -26.22
N GLN A 435 -4.15 -9.91 -25.00
CA GLN A 435 -3.28 -8.79 -24.63
C GLN A 435 -2.04 -8.65 -25.54
N LEU A 436 -1.48 -9.77 -26.01
CA LEU A 436 -0.30 -9.82 -26.88
C LEU A 436 -0.64 -10.35 -28.29
N ASP A 437 -1.87 -10.14 -28.75
CA ASP A 437 -2.27 -10.42 -30.12
C ASP A 437 -1.42 -9.62 -31.11
N ARG A 438 -0.92 -10.31 -32.14
CA ARG A 438 0.19 -9.87 -32.99
C ARG A 438 0.15 -10.50 -34.38
N GLU A 439 -1.01 -10.96 -34.83
CA GLU A 439 -1.15 -11.62 -36.13
C GLU A 439 -0.62 -10.76 -37.27
N GLU A 440 -0.89 -9.45 -37.25
CA GLU A 440 -0.40 -8.50 -38.25
C GLU A 440 1.12 -8.33 -38.20
N LEU A 441 1.73 -8.33 -37.01
CA LEU A 441 3.18 -8.29 -36.85
C LEU A 441 3.85 -9.55 -37.42
N LEU A 442 3.29 -10.73 -37.15
CA LEU A 442 3.80 -12.00 -37.68
C LEU A 442 3.73 -12.05 -39.21
N LYS A 443 2.67 -11.50 -39.81
CA LYS A 443 2.55 -11.37 -41.27
C LYS A 443 3.62 -10.45 -41.85
N LEU A 444 3.83 -9.27 -41.26
CA LEU A 444 4.87 -8.33 -41.70
C LEU A 444 6.28 -8.95 -41.62
N LEU A 445 6.57 -9.69 -40.54
CA LEU A 445 7.87 -10.37 -40.40
C LEU A 445 8.05 -11.47 -41.45
N ALA A 446 7.00 -12.21 -41.79
CA ALA A 446 7.04 -13.21 -42.84
C ALA A 446 7.31 -12.59 -44.22
N GLU A 447 6.62 -11.49 -44.56
CA GLU A 447 6.83 -10.75 -45.80
C GLU A 447 8.27 -10.20 -45.90
N CYS A 448 8.82 -9.70 -44.79
CA CYS A 448 10.21 -9.24 -44.72
C CYS A 448 11.21 -10.38 -44.97
N GLY A 449 10.99 -11.56 -44.37
CA GLY A 449 11.84 -12.73 -44.56
C GLY A 449 11.87 -13.22 -46.01
N GLU A 450 10.72 -13.25 -46.68
CA GLU A 450 10.63 -13.62 -48.10
C GLU A 450 11.35 -12.63 -49.02
N LEU A 451 11.28 -11.33 -48.74
CA LEU A 451 12.02 -10.32 -49.49
C LEU A 451 13.55 -10.52 -49.35
N PHE A 452 14.03 -10.76 -48.12
CA PHE A 452 15.44 -11.05 -47.87
C PHE A 452 15.94 -12.25 -48.67
N LYS A 453 15.17 -13.35 -48.61
CA LYS A 453 15.50 -14.60 -49.26
C LYS A 453 15.58 -14.44 -50.79
N SER A 454 14.56 -13.82 -51.40
CA SER A 454 14.50 -13.66 -52.86
C SER A 454 15.66 -12.81 -53.42
N LEU A 455 16.02 -11.71 -52.75
CA LEU A 455 17.15 -10.86 -53.16
C LEU A 455 18.50 -11.58 -52.97
N GLY A 456 18.67 -12.30 -51.84
CA GLY A 456 19.89 -13.03 -51.56
C GLY A 456 20.16 -14.19 -52.52
N GLU A 457 19.12 -14.96 -52.86
CA GLU A 457 19.21 -16.04 -53.86
C GLU A 457 19.59 -15.49 -55.24
N THR A 458 19.03 -14.33 -55.61
CA THR A 458 19.35 -13.67 -56.89
C THR A 458 20.79 -13.17 -56.92
N ALA A 459 21.28 -12.57 -55.83
CA ALA A 459 22.67 -12.11 -55.72
C ALA A 459 23.65 -13.29 -55.77
N ALA A 460 23.40 -14.36 -55.01
CA ALA A 460 24.24 -15.56 -54.96
C ALA A 460 24.37 -16.24 -56.32
N ALA A 461 23.27 -16.36 -57.07
CA ALA A 461 23.27 -16.94 -58.42
C ALA A 461 24.11 -16.15 -59.45
N ARG A 462 24.50 -14.91 -59.12
CA ARG A 462 25.27 -14.00 -60.00
C ARG A 462 26.65 -13.65 -59.44
N GLY A 463 27.16 -14.43 -58.48
CA GLY A 463 28.49 -14.23 -57.90
C GLY A 463 28.54 -13.24 -56.73
N GLY A 464 27.39 -12.77 -56.24
CA GLY A 464 27.27 -12.03 -54.99
C GLY A 464 27.24 -12.96 -53.77
N GLN A 465 27.15 -12.38 -52.57
CA GLN A 465 26.97 -13.14 -51.33
C GLN A 465 25.49 -13.47 -51.08
N ALA A 466 25.23 -14.66 -50.53
CA ALA A 466 23.90 -15.01 -50.04
C ALA A 466 23.56 -14.19 -48.78
N VAL A 467 22.27 -13.93 -48.60
CA VAL A 467 21.74 -13.26 -47.39
C VAL A 467 21.65 -14.27 -46.24
N ASP A 468 22.08 -13.85 -45.06
CA ASP A 468 21.85 -14.59 -43.81
C ASP A 468 20.46 -14.25 -43.25
N VAL A 469 19.64 -15.27 -43.01
CA VAL A 469 18.25 -15.15 -42.52
C VAL A 469 18.06 -15.67 -41.09
N GLN A 470 19.14 -16.08 -40.41
CA GLN A 470 19.03 -16.70 -39.07
C GLN A 470 18.43 -15.75 -38.03
N GLY A 471 18.86 -14.48 -38.02
CA GLY A 471 18.37 -13.48 -37.06
C GLY A 471 16.87 -13.22 -37.14
N ILE A 472 16.34 -13.03 -38.36
CA ILE A 472 14.92 -12.72 -38.57
C ILE A 472 14.00 -13.91 -38.24
N GLU A 473 14.43 -15.14 -38.55
CA GLU A 473 13.66 -16.34 -38.21
C GLU A 473 13.66 -16.62 -36.69
N ALA A 474 14.80 -16.41 -36.01
CA ALA A 474 14.86 -16.52 -34.55
C ALA A 474 13.89 -15.55 -33.87
N LEU A 475 13.86 -14.28 -34.30
CA LEU A 475 12.93 -13.28 -33.77
C LEU A 475 11.46 -13.66 -34.02
N ARG A 476 11.14 -14.14 -35.23
CA ARG A 476 9.79 -14.61 -35.59
C ARG A 476 9.36 -15.79 -34.72
N GLN A 477 10.27 -16.71 -34.40
CA GLN A 477 10.02 -17.84 -33.52
C GLN A 477 9.74 -17.40 -32.08
N SER A 478 10.57 -16.52 -31.51
CA SER A 478 10.35 -15.95 -30.17
C SER A 478 8.99 -15.26 -30.06
N LEU A 479 8.60 -14.50 -31.09
CA LEU A 479 7.28 -13.87 -31.14
C LEU A 479 6.17 -14.91 -31.27
N ASN A 480 6.29 -15.96 -32.08
CA ASN A 480 5.28 -17.02 -32.15
C ASN A 480 5.06 -17.71 -30.80
N GLN A 481 6.09 -17.80 -29.96
CA GLN A 481 6.05 -18.50 -28.68
C GLN A 481 5.57 -17.65 -27.48
N TRP A 482 5.28 -16.36 -27.66
CA TRP A 482 4.73 -15.56 -26.57
C TRP A 482 3.46 -16.16 -25.98
N PRO A 483 3.35 -16.18 -24.63
CA PRO A 483 2.31 -16.89 -23.89
C PRO A 483 0.89 -16.45 -24.29
N ALA A 484 -0.02 -17.43 -24.27
CA ALA A 484 -1.46 -17.17 -24.34
C ALA A 484 -1.95 -16.52 -23.02
N PRO A 485 -3.09 -15.80 -23.03
CA PRO A 485 -3.61 -15.08 -21.86
C PRO A 485 -3.69 -15.88 -20.55
N ASP A 486 -3.96 -17.18 -20.65
CA ASP A 486 -4.15 -18.07 -19.49
C ASP A 486 -2.94 -18.96 -19.20
N SER A 487 -1.81 -18.73 -19.86
CA SER A 487 -0.62 -19.58 -19.71
C SER A 487 0.36 -19.00 -18.69
N ASN A 488 0.89 -19.87 -17.82
CA ASN A 488 1.96 -19.54 -16.88
C ASN A 488 3.36 -19.74 -17.49
N GLY A 489 3.45 -19.89 -18.82
CA GLY A 489 4.71 -20.09 -19.53
C GLY A 489 5.53 -18.81 -19.59
N LEU A 490 6.86 -18.93 -19.42
CA LEU A 490 7.78 -17.82 -19.66
C LEU A 490 8.01 -17.70 -21.17
N GLY A 491 7.61 -16.58 -21.77
CA GLY A 491 7.99 -16.22 -23.13
C GLY A 491 9.35 -15.52 -23.17
N ASP A 492 9.99 -15.50 -24.34
CA ASP A 492 11.23 -14.77 -24.54
C ASP A 492 11.03 -13.26 -24.29
N PRO A 493 12.00 -12.58 -23.62
CA PRO A 493 11.91 -11.17 -23.27
C PRO A 493 12.12 -10.27 -24.50
N VAL A 494 11.12 -10.19 -25.37
CA VAL A 494 11.14 -9.40 -26.61
C VAL A 494 10.37 -8.10 -26.45
N LEU A 495 10.90 -6.98 -26.94
CA LEU A 495 10.14 -5.75 -27.18
C LEU A 495 9.77 -5.70 -28.68
N ALA A 496 8.48 -5.72 -28.99
CA ALA A 496 7.99 -5.51 -30.35
C ALA A 496 7.33 -4.13 -30.47
N MET A 497 7.76 -3.36 -31.47
CA MET A 497 7.17 -2.08 -31.84
C MET A 497 6.63 -2.20 -33.27
N THR A 498 5.32 -1.97 -33.45
CA THR A 498 4.68 -2.06 -34.77
C THR A 498 3.58 -1.02 -34.93
N ALA A 499 3.31 -0.59 -36.15
CA ALA A 499 2.27 0.40 -36.41
C ALA A 499 1.69 0.20 -37.80
N ALA A 500 0.37 0.39 -37.93
CA ALA A 500 -0.33 0.21 -39.20
C ALA A 500 0.04 1.27 -40.26
N ALA A 501 0.43 2.48 -39.82
CA ALA A 501 0.74 3.60 -40.71
C ALA A 501 2.23 3.95 -40.79
N GLY A 502 3.00 3.70 -39.72
CA GLY A 502 4.44 3.99 -39.69
C GLY A 502 4.99 4.19 -38.28
N ILE A 503 6.32 4.12 -38.16
CA ILE A 503 7.08 4.32 -36.91
C ILE A 503 8.13 5.40 -37.18
N ALA A 504 8.29 6.35 -36.26
CA ALA A 504 9.34 7.37 -36.31
C ALA A 504 10.25 7.27 -35.08
N SER A 505 11.56 7.33 -35.29
CA SER A 505 12.56 7.43 -34.23
C SER A 505 13.54 8.55 -34.60
N ALA A 506 13.59 9.60 -33.78
CA ALA A 506 14.40 10.79 -34.04
C ALA A 506 14.84 11.46 -32.74
N THR A 507 15.98 12.15 -32.78
CA THR A 507 16.56 12.88 -31.65
C THR A 507 17.45 14.01 -32.16
N PRO A 508 17.47 15.18 -31.50
CA PRO A 508 18.30 16.31 -31.93
C PRO A 508 19.79 16.13 -31.65
N ARG A 509 20.20 15.10 -30.89
CA ARG A 509 21.60 14.91 -30.48
C ARG A 509 22.23 13.66 -31.08
N SER A 510 21.81 12.48 -30.65
CA SER A 510 22.45 11.22 -31.05
C SER A 510 21.47 10.05 -30.94
N GLN A 511 21.43 9.23 -31.98
CA GLN A 511 20.66 7.99 -32.07
C GLN A 511 21.64 6.85 -32.38
N VAL A 512 21.52 5.74 -31.65
CA VAL A 512 22.41 4.58 -31.82
C VAL A 512 21.53 3.34 -31.98
N HIS A 513 21.84 2.55 -33.01
CA HIS A 513 21.31 1.20 -33.21
C HIS A 513 22.49 0.24 -33.16
N TYR A 514 22.43 -0.75 -32.28
CA TYR A 514 23.49 -1.73 -32.08
C TYR A 514 22.86 -3.10 -31.83
N ALA A 515 23.42 -4.12 -32.46
CA ALA A 515 23.12 -5.51 -32.20
C ALA A 515 24.43 -6.29 -32.15
N GLY A 516 24.56 -7.22 -31.21
CA GLY A 516 25.76 -8.06 -31.07
C GLY A 516 25.87 -9.16 -32.13
N GLU A 517 24.74 -9.54 -32.74
CA GLU A 517 24.65 -10.61 -33.73
C GLU A 517 24.15 -10.07 -35.08
N HIS A 518 22.87 -9.67 -35.18
CA HIS A 518 22.24 -9.27 -36.44
C HIS A 518 21.61 -7.87 -36.36
N HIS A 519 21.89 -7.01 -37.36
CA HIS A 519 21.23 -5.71 -37.54
C HIS A 519 20.67 -5.60 -38.97
N ASP A 520 19.41 -6.00 -39.12
CA ASP A 520 18.73 -6.11 -40.40
C ASP A 520 17.89 -4.86 -40.69
N THR A 521 18.09 -4.24 -41.86
CA THR A 521 17.32 -3.06 -42.30
C THR A 521 16.88 -3.25 -43.75
N THR A 522 15.57 -3.33 -43.95
CA THR A 522 14.97 -3.66 -45.24
C THR A 522 13.77 -2.78 -45.53
N ALA A 523 13.58 -2.44 -46.81
CA ALA A 523 12.41 -1.76 -47.31
C ALA A 523 11.97 -2.42 -48.63
N GLN A 524 10.66 -2.68 -48.77
CA GLN A 524 10.12 -3.29 -49.99
C GLN A 524 10.30 -2.41 -51.23
N ASN A 525 10.22 -1.09 -51.06
CA ASN A 525 10.30 -0.12 -52.16
C ASN A 525 11.63 0.63 -52.17
N ASN A 526 11.85 1.50 -51.17
CA ASN A 526 13.01 2.39 -51.15
C ASN A 526 13.68 2.37 -49.77
N LEU A 527 14.99 2.10 -49.73
CA LEU A 527 15.84 2.34 -48.58
C LEU A 527 16.72 3.57 -48.87
N GLN A 528 16.63 4.59 -48.03
CA GLN A 528 17.38 5.84 -48.18
C GLN A 528 18.26 6.09 -46.96
N LEU A 529 19.57 6.26 -47.19
CA LEU A 529 20.56 6.62 -46.17
C LEU A 529 21.18 7.96 -46.56
N THR A 530 21.14 8.95 -45.68
CA THR A 530 21.60 10.32 -45.98
C THR A 530 22.25 10.95 -44.76
N SER A 531 23.35 11.68 -44.98
CA SER A 531 24.05 12.46 -43.94
C SER A 531 24.33 13.87 -44.45
N GLY A 532 24.12 14.88 -43.61
CA GLY A 532 24.41 16.27 -43.94
C GLY A 532 25.90 16.63 -43.91
N ALA A 533 26.74 15.80 -43.28
CA ALA A 533 28.18 16.04 -43.14
C ALA A 533 29.00 14.91 -43.76
N ALA A 534 29.08 13.75 -43.09
CA ALA A 534 29.85 12.60 -43.56
C ALA A 534 29.08 11.30 -43.32
N MET A 535 29.26 10.33 -44.22
CA MET A 535 28.76 8.96 -44.08
C MET A 535 29.95 8.02 -44.15
N HIS A 536 30.08 7.14 -43.15
CA HIS A 536 31.14 6.14 -43.08
C HIS A 536 30.52 4.74 -43.08
N LEU A 537 31.03 3.86 -43.94
CA LEU A 537 30.65 2.46 -44.03
C LEU A 537 31.92 1.63 -43.83
N GLN A 538 31.97 0.83 -42.77
CA GLN A 538 33.09 -0.06 -42.48
C GLN A 538 32.58 -1.47 -42.19
N ALA A 539 33.34 -2.49 -42.59
CA ALA A 539 33.04 -3.89 -42.31
C ALA A 539 34.34 -4.66 -42.03
N GLY A 540 34.32 -5.55 -41.03
CA GLY A 540 35.51 -6.31 -40.62
C GLY A 540 35.87 -7.46 -41.56
N LYS A 541 34.87 -8.07 -42.23
CA LYS A 541 35.06 -9.19 -43.17
C LYS A 541 34.86 -8.81 -44.63
N GLY A 542 33.99 -7.83 -44.92
CA GLY A 542 33.75 -7.37 -46.28
C GLY A 542 32.50 -6.50 -46.40
N LEU A 543 32.50 -5.63 -47.41
CA LEU A 543 31.36 -4.82 -47.82
C LEU A 543 30.96 -5.26 -49.24
N SER A 544 29.71 -5.68 -49.44
CA SER A 544 29.19 -6.10 -50.75
C SER A 544 28.06 -5.18 -51.22
N ALA A 545 28.06 -4.86 -52.51
CA ALA A 545 27.01 -4.07 -53.15
C ALA A 545 26.54 -4.80 -54.43
N PHE A 546 25.24 -4.99 -54.56
CA PHE A 546 24.62 -5.70 -55.67
C PHE A 546 23.38 -4.93 -56.17
N ALA A 547 23.22 -4.83 -57.49
CA ALA A 547 22.06 -4.25 -58.13
C ALA A 547 21.58 -5.15 -59.27
N GLN A 548 20.29 -5.44 -59.33
CA GLN A 548 19.72 -6.39 -60.31
C GLN A 548 19.44 -5.76 -61.68
N ASP A 549 18.92 -4.53 -61.73
CA ASP A 549 18.41 -3.94 -62.98
C ASP A 549 19.08 -2.58 -63.30
N ALA A 550 18.97 -1.59 -62.41
CA ALA A 550 19.46 -0.23 -62.65
C ALA A 550 20.97 0.00 -62.45
N GLY A 551 21.73 -1.03 -62.04
CA GLY A 551 23.17 -0.97 -61.79
C GLY A 551 23.58 -0.19 -60.53
N ILE A 552 24.90 0.03 -60.38
CA ILE A 552 25.52 0.77 -59.26
C ILE A 552 26.14 2.06 -59.81
N SER A 553 25.89 3.19 -59.13
CA SER A 553 26.45 4.50 -59.49
C SER A 553 27.18 5.12 -58.30
N ALA A 554 28.43 5.54 -58.51
CA ALA A 554 29.27 6.21 -57.53
C ALA A 554 29.82 7.52 -58.12
N ILE A 555 29.28 8.66 -57.67
CA ILE A 555 29.56 9.99 -58.24
C ILE A 555 30.05 10.92 -57.14
N ALA A 556 31.21 11.56 -57.36
CA ALA A 556 31.69 12.67 -56.52
C ALA A 556 31.49 14.00 -57.27
N ASN A 557 30.70 14.92 -56.72
CA ASN A 557 30.51 16.26 -57.31
C ASN A 557 31.78 17.11 -57.21
N ARG A 558 32.51 16.98 -56.09
CA ARG A 558 33.85 17.55 -55.86
C ARG A 558 34.69 16.53 -55.09
N GLY A 559 36.00 16.49 -55.36
CA GLY A 559 36.91 15.52 -54.74
C GLY A 559 37.06 14.23 -55.54
N LYS A 560 37.97 13.36 -55.09
CA LYS A 560 38.33 12.12 -55.79
C LYS A 560 37.39 10.97 -55.41
N VAL A 561 37.05 10.12 -56.38
CA VAL A 561 36.63 8.74 -56.12
C VAL A 561 37.91 7.90 -56.06
N LEU A 562 38.23 7.33 -54.89
CA LEU A 562 39.42 6.49 -54.70
C LEU A 562 38.98 5.05 -54.46
N VAL A 563 39.45 4.13 -55.31
CA VAL A 563 39.34 2.68 -55.12
C VAL A 563 40.76 2.15 -54.94
N GLN A 564 40.99 1.44 -53.85
CA GLN A 564 42.34 0.98 -53.47
C GLN A 564 42.23 -0.38 -52.78
N ALA A 565 43.01 -1.35 -53.25
CA ALA A 565 43.32 -2.59 -52.55
C ALA A 565 44.78 -2.50 -52.05
N LEU A 566 45.05 -3.00 -50.84
CA LEU A 566 46.38 -2.91 -50.22
C LEU A 566 47.22 -4.17 -50.43
N GLU A 567 46.58 -5.34 -50.28
CA GLU A 567 47.26 -6.64 -50.35
C GLU A 567 46.88 -7.47 -51.56
N ASP A 568 45.67 -7.26 -52.09
CA ASP A 568 45.09 -8.06 -53.18
C ASP A 568 44.79 -7.21 -54.42
N ASP A 569 44.27 -7.84 -55.46
CA ASP A 569 43.97 -7.20 -56.73
C ASP A 569 42.73 -6.29 -56.70
N ILE A 570 42.67 -5.38 -57.68
CA ILE A 570 41.44 -4.72 -58.08
C ILE A 570 41.03 -5.35 -59.41
N ALA A 571 39.92 -6.09 -59.41
CA ALA A 571 39.35 -6.69 -60.62
C ALA A 571 38.21 -5.81 -61.20
N LEU A 572 38.38 -5.32 -62.43
CA LEU A 572 37.36 -4.60 -63.19
C LEU A 572 36.94 -5.43 -64.41
N ASN A 573 35.84 -6.17 -64.30
CA ASN A 573 35.35 -7.08 -65.33
C ASN A 573 34.07 -6.54 -65.99
N ALA A 574 33.99 -6.57 -67.32
CA ALA A 574 32.79 -6.19 -68.08
C ALA A 574 32.60 -7.12 -69.29
N GLN A 575 31.37 -7.59 -69.52
CA GLN A 575 31.05 -8.41 -70.69
C GLN A 575 31.06 -7.61 -72.01
N LYS A 576 30.74 -6.31 -71.93
CA LYS A 576 30.68 -5.42 -73.10
C LYS A 576 31.95 -4.55 -73.17
N ASN A 577 31.91 -3.39 -72.53
CA ASN A 577 32.96 -2.39 -72.65
C ASN A 577 33.46 -1.97 -71.26
N LEU A 578 34.77 -1.73 -71.15
CA LEU A 578 35.38 -0.97 -70.07
C LEU A 578 35.77 0.41 -70.62
N HIS A 579 35.20 1.48 -70.08
CA HIS A 579 35.50 2.86 -70.49
C HIS A 579 36.35 3.57 -69.44
N VAL A 580 37.56 4.00 -69.83
CA VAL A 580 38.46 4.83 -69.00
C VAL A 580 38.87 6.04 -69.83
N SER A 581 38.56 7.24 -69.35
CA SER A 581 38.82 8.48 -70.09
C SER A 581 39.06 9.64 -69.14
N ALA A 582 40.02 10.51 -69.48
CA ALA A 582 40.22 11.81 -68.88
C ALA A 582 40.01 12.88 -69.96
N VAL A 583 39.21 13.92 -69.68
CA VAL A 583 38.88 14.97 -70.66
C VAL A 583 39.92 16.09 -70.64
N GLU A 584 40.30 16.55 -69.46
CA GLU A 584 41.27 17.65 -69.29
C GLU A 584 42.67 17.16 -68.93
N GLY A 585 42.79 15.91 -68.46
CA GLY A 585 44.02 15.34 -67.91
C GLY A 585 44.50 14.10 -68.67
N GLU A 586 45.28 13.29 -67.98
CA GLU A 586 45.88 12.06 -68.51
C GLU A 586 45.29 10.80 -67.88
N VAL A 587 45.38 9.67 -68.60
CA VAL A 587 45.16 8.34 -68.05
C VAL A 587 46.52 7.69 -67.85
N VAL A 588 46.93 7.52 -66.59
CA VAL A 588 48.22 6.92 -66.23
C VAL A 588 48.00 5.48 -65.79
N ILE A 589 48.70 4.54 -66.44
CA ILE A 589 48.78 3.14 -66.04
C ILE A 589 50.24 2.86 -65.72
N THR A 590 50.55 2.44 -64.50
CA THR A 590 51.92 2.15 -64.05
C THR A 590 51.96 0.81 -63.35
N ALA A 591 52.83 -0.07 -63.81
CA ALA A 591 53.09 -1.37 -63.22
C ALA A 591 54.50 -1.84 -63.59
N PRO A 592 55.11 -2.79 -62.85
CA PRO A 592 56.35 -3.43 -63.26
C PRO A 592 56.28 -4.09 -64.65
N THR A 593 55.08 -4.53 -65.04
CA THR A 593 54.78 -4.98 -66.39
C THR A 593 53.35 -4.61 -66.77
N ILE A 594 53.18 -3.94 -67.91
CA ILE A 594 51.88 -3.63 -68.50
C ILE A 594 51.73 -4.53 -69.73
N ARG A 595 50.59 -5.21 -69.86
CA ARG A 595 50.29 -6.08 -71.00
C ARG A 595 48.89 -5.81 -71.52
N LEU A 596 48.80 -5.48 -72.79
CA LEU A 596 47.54 -5.35 -73.53
C LEU A 596 47.51 -6.48 -74.55
N VAL A 597 46.49 -7.34 -74.51
CA VAL A 597 46.35 -8.50 -75.40
C VAL A 597 44.96 -8.49 -76.02
N ALA A 598 44.90 -8.59 -77.34
CA ALA A 598 43.66 -8.79 -78.08
C ALA A 598 43.33 -10.29 -78.19
N ASP A 599 42.06 -10.62 -78.43
CA ASP A 599 41.57 -12.00 -78.52
C ASP A 599 42.24 -12.81 -79.66
N ASP A 600 42.71 -12.14 -80.71
CA ASP A 600 43.47 -12.73 -81.82
C ASP A 600 44.94 -13.08 -81.44
N GLY A 601 45.37 -12.74 -80.22
CA GLY A 601 46.71 -12.94 -79.70
C GLY A 601 47.71 -11.81 -80.01
N SER A 602 47.30 -10.73 -80.70
CA SER A 602 48.12 -9.53 -80.87
C SER A 602 48.29 -8.80 -79.54
N TYR A 603 49.48 -8.27 -79.23
CA TYR A 603 49.74 -7.65 -77.93
C TYR A 603 50.78 -6.54 -77.94
N ILE A 604 50.74 -5.73 -76.87
CA ILE A 604 51.78 -4.78 -76.48
C ILE A 604 52.17 -5.11 -75.04
N LYS A 605 53.47 -5.31 -74.80
CA LYS A 605 54.03 -5.57 -73.47
C LYS A 605 55.10 -4.53 -73.14
N ILE A 606 55.00 -3.93 -71.96
CA ILE A 606 55.90 -2.89 -71.47
C ILE A 606 56.47 -3.34 -70.11
N GLY A 607 57.79 -3.47 -69.99
CA GLY A 607 58.50 -3.91 -68.78
C GLY A 607 59.84 -4.59 -69.11
N GLY A 608 60.97 -3.96 -68.73
CA GLY A 608 62.31 -4.35 -69.20
C GLY A 608 62.61 -3.96 -70.66
N GLY A 609 61.70 -3.23 -71.32
CA GLY A 609 61.69 -2.86 -72.74
C GLY A 609 60.25 -2.69 -73.24
N VAL A 610 60.05 -2.39 -74.53
CA VAL A 610 58.74 -2.41 -75.21
C VAL A 610 58.75 -3.51 -76.27
N GLU A 611 57.83 -4.47 -76.16
CA GLU A 611 57.65 -5.59 -77.07
C GLU A 611 56.27 -5.49 -77.74
N ILE A 612 56.26 -5.46 -79.08
CA ILE A 612 55.04 -5.42 -79.90
C ILE A 612 55.00 -6.72 -80.71
N GLY A 613 53.96 -7.52 -80.50
CA GLY A 613 53.75 -8.79 -81.21
C GLY A 613 52.41 -8.81 -81.94
N SER A 614 52.40 -9.27 -83.19
CA SER A 614 51.17 -9.43 -83.97
C SER A 614 51.23 -10.69 -84.85
N GLN A 615 50.10 -11.35 -85.02
CA GLN A 615 49.91 -12.43 -86.01
C GLN A 615 49.65 -11.89 -87.42
N GLY A 616 49.37 -10.58 -87.55
CA GLY A 616 49.08 -9.89 -88.80
C GLY A 616 50.10 -8.80 -89.14
N LYS A 617 49.77 -7.98 -90.14
CA LYS A 617 50.58 -6.83 -90.55
C LYS A 617 50.49 -5.72 -89.50
N VAL A 618 51.62 -5.37 -88.88
CA VAL A 618 51.75 -4.15 -88.06
C VAL A 618 51.85 -2.94 -88.99
N THR A 619 50.91 -2.01 -88.89
CA THR A 619 50.90 -0.76 -89.67
C THR A 619 51.05 0.43 -88.73
N VAL A 620 52.12 1.19 -88.89
CA VAL A 620 52.41 2.40 -88.11
C VAL A 620 52.28 3.60 -89.03
N HIS A 621 51.36 4.52 -88.73
CA HIS A 621 51.16 5.75 -89.48
C HIS A 621 51.81 6.92 -88.73
N ALA A 622 52.89 7.48 -89.30
CA ALA A 622 53.58 8.65 -88.77
C ALA A 622 54.14 9.52 -89.92
N SER A 623 54.33 10.81 -89.67
CA SER A 623 54.96 11.74 -90.63
C SER A 623 56.49 11.61 -90.70
N GLU A 624 57.12 11.08 -89.65
CA GLU A 624 58.57 10.90 -89.51
C GLU A 624 58.87 9.77 -88.49
N HIS A 625 60.00 9.07 -88.62
CA HIS A 625 60.39 7.97 -87.72
C HIS A 625 61.84 8.14 -87.24
N ASP A 626 62.01 8.79 -86.09
CA ASP A 626 63.32 9.04 -85.48
C ASP A 626 63.66 8.00 -84.40
N TRP A 627 64.85 7.40 -84.50
CA TRP A 627 65.38 6.42 -83.53
C TRP A 627 66.47 7.06 -82.67
N ILE A 628 66.05 7.80 -81.65
CA ILE A 628 66.92 8.56 -80.73
C ILE A 628 67.22 7.72 -79.47
N GLY A 629 68.32 8.01 -78.76
CA GLY A 629 68.72 7.28 -77.54
C GLY A 629 67.66 7.28 -76.43
N PRO A 630 67.79 6.40 -75.41
CA PRO A 630 66.75 6.18 -74.42
C PRO A 630 66.50 7.42 -73.55
N LYS A 631 65.22 7.69 -73.27
CA LYS A 631 64.74 8.68 -72.30
C LYS A 631 63.73 7.99 -71.39
N THR A 632 63.85 8.17 -70.09
CA THR A 632 62.95 7.56 -69.10
C THR A 632 62.05 8.61 -68.46
N ASP A 633 60.86 8.18 -68.09
CA ASP A 633 59.89 8.93 -67.30
C ASP A 633 59.59 8.17 -66.00
N SER A 634 59.09 8.83 -64.97
CA SER A 634 58.80 8.20 -63.67
C SER A 634 57.47 8.68 -63.10
N ALA A 635 56.60 7.74 -62.73
CA ALA A 635 55.38 8.00 -61.99
C ALA A 635 55.56 7.67 -60.50
N ALA A 636 54.96 8.45 -59.61
CA ALA A 636 54.98 8.19 -58.18
C ALA A 636 54.06 7.01 -57.84
N ILE A 637 54.62 5.95 -57.25
CA ILE A 637 53.88 4.77 -56.77
C ILE A 637 53.63 4.96 -55.26
N PRO A 638 52.39 4.80 -54.76
CA PRO A 638 52.12 4.89 -53.33
C PRO A 638 52.89 3.83 -52.54
N SER A 639 53.45 4.21 -51.39
CA SER A 639 54.11 3.29 -50.46
C SER A 639 53.08 2.64 -49.53
N PHE A 640 52.99 1.32 -49.56
CA PHE A 640 52.13 0.56 -48.65
C PHE A 640 52.94 0.15 -47.41
N GLY A 641 52.69 0.82 -46.29
CA GLY A 641 53.27 0.45 -44.99
C GLY A 641 52.51 -0.73 -44.35
N ARG A 642 53.22 -1.54 -43.57
CA ARG A 642 52.64 -2.63 -42.78
C ARG A 642 52.53 -2.21 -41.32
N ASP A 643 51.32 -2.09 -40.80
CA ASP A 643 51.07 -2.01 -39.36
C ASP A 643 50.31 -3.28 -38.93
N PRO A 644 50.93 -4.20 -38.16
CA PRO A 644 50.27 -5.42 -37.71
C PRO A 644 49.17 -5.11 -36.68
N ALA A 645 48.06 -5.86 -36.74
CA ALA A 645 47.05 -5.84 -35.70
C ALA A 645 47.60 -6.58 -34.47
N ALA A 646 48.10 -5.81 -33.49
CA ALA A 646 48.72 -6.35 -32.29
C ALA A 646 47.94 -5.99 -31.04
N GLN A 647 47.47 -7.00 -30.29
CA GLN A 647 46.71 -6.79 -29.05
C GLN A 647 47.27 -7.59 -27.88
N GLN A 648 47.03 -7.09 -26.66
CA GLN A 648 47.31 -7.76 -25.39
C GLN A 648 46.05 -7.70 -24.52
N VAL A 649 45.77 -8.78 -23.80
CA VAL A 649 44.64 -8.86 -22.88
C VAL A 649 45.16 -8.79 -21.45
N THR A 650 44.49 -8.01 -20.59
CA THR A 650 44.87 -7.90 -19.17
C THR A 650 43.88 -8.65 -18.30
N PHE A 651 44.36 -9.50 -17.40
CA PHE A 651 43.56 -10.29 -16.48
C PHE A 651 43.62 -9.67 -15.08
N HIS A 652 42.45 -9.45 -14.46
CA HIS A 652 42.34 -8.96 -13.09
C HIS A 652 41.45 -9.90 -12.25
N TYR A 653 41.72 -9.98 -10.95
CA TYR A 653 40.82 -10.69 -10.04
C TYR A 653 39.55 -9.85 -9.75
N PRO A 654 38.35 -10.46 -9.80
CA PRO A 654 37.10 -9.77 -9.47
C PRO A 654 37.09 -9.29 -8.01
N GLY A 655 36.55 -8.09 -7.77
CA GLY A 655 36.42 -7.48 -6.43
C GLY A 655 37.28 -6.25 -6.16
N HIS A 656 38.09 -5.81 -7.13
CA HIS A 656 38.92 -4.59 -7.05
C HIS A 656 38.45 -3.52 -8.05
N SER A 657 38.53 -2.23 -7.69
CA SER A 657 38.09 -1.12 -8.55
C SER A 657 39.01 -0.91 -9.76
N GLU A 658 38.50 -0.33 -10.85
CA GLU A 658 39.30 0.04 -12.04
C GLU A 658 40.51 0.93 -11.73
N GLN A 659 40.48 1.68 -10.63
CA GLN A 659 41.56 2.56 -10.19
C GLN A 659 42.66 1.85 -9.37
N SER A 660 42.45 0.58 -8.99
CA SER A 660 43.40 -0.25 -8.23
C SER A 660 43.20 -1.74 -8.55
N PRO A 661 43.33 -2.16 -9.83
CA PRO A 661 43.12 -3.55 -10.21
C PRO A 661 44.17 -4.45 -9.56
N ARG A 662 43.75 -5.60 -9.05
CA ARG A 662 44.68 -6.67 -8.68
C ARG A 662 44.95 -7.53 -9.91
N ALA A 663 46.11 -7.33 -10.53
CA ALA A 663 46.57 -8.13 -11.65
C ALA A 663 46.57 -9.63 -11.29
N ALA A 664 46.03 -10.44 -12.20
CA ALA A 664 46.13 -11.89 -12.12
C ALA A 664 47.44 -12.33 -12.77
N ALA A 665 48.56 -12.10 -12.07
CA ALA A 665 49.87 -12.56 -12.50
C ALA A 665 49.98 -14.10 -12.46
N ASP A 666 50.80 -14.67 -13.34
CA ASP A 666 51.06 -16.11 -13.44
C ASP A 666 49.80 -16.97 -13.66
N HIS A 667 48.78 -16.43 -14.32
CA HIS A 667 47.55 -17.14 -14.63
C HIS A 667 47.63 -17.78 -16.01
N SER A 668 47.39 -19.09 -16.09
CA SER A 668 47.33 -19.78 -17.37
C SER A 668 46.15 -19.27 -18.18
N TYR A 669 46.36 -19.06 -19.48
CA TYR A 669 45.31 -18.65 -20.39
C TYR A 669 45.38 -19.40 -21.71
N GLU A 670 44.24 -19.44 -22.41
CA GLU A 670 44.10 -19.91 -23.78
C GLU A 670 43.32 -18.86 -24.57
N ILE A 671 43.92 -18.32 -25.63
CA ILE A 671 43.26 -17.46 -26.61
C ILE A 671 43.03 -18.32 -27.84
N LYS A 672 41.77 -18.60 -28.13
CA LYS A 672 41.35 -19.25 -29.37
C LYS A 672 40.89 -18.20 -30.36
N LEU A 673 41.56 -18.14 -31.49
CA LEU A 673 41.23 -17.23 -32.58
C LEU A 673 40.30 -17.92 -33.59
N GLU A 674 39.55 -17.11 -34.33
CA GLU A 674 38.60 -17.59 -35.35
C GLU A 674 39.27 -18.40 -36.47
N ASP A 675 40.56 -18.14 -36.74
CA ASP A 675 41.40 -18.90 -37.68
C ASP A 675 41.80 -20.31 -37.18
N GLY A 676 41.35 -20.69 -35.98
CA GLY A 676 41.67 -21.96 -35.33
C GLY A 676 43.02 -21.95 -34.61
N SER A 677 43.79 -20.87 -34.68
CA SER A 677 45.07 -20.75 -33.98
C SER A 677 44.84 -20.57 -32.48
N LEU A 678 45.76 -21.15 -31.71
CA LEU A 678 45.67 -21.24 -30.26
C LEU A 678 46.92 -20.63 -29.63
N VAL A 679 46.74 -19.58 -28.84
CA VAL A 679 47.82 -18.99 -28.05
C VAL A 679 47.63 -19.35 -26.60
N LYS A 680 48.59 -20.10 -26.04
CA LYS A 680 48.61 -20.51 -24.64
C LYS A 680 49.80 -19.87 -23.95
N GLY A 681 49.59 -19.32 -22.76
CA GLY A 681 50.66 -18.70 -21.99
C GLY A 681 50.28 -18.51 -20.54
N MET A 682 51.17 -17.84 -19.80
CA MET A 682 50.92 -17.33 -18.46
C MET A 682 51.01 -15.82 -18.50
N THR A 683 50.10 -15.14 -17.81
CA THR A 683 50.12 -13.68 -17.69
C THR A 683 51.37 -13.20 -16.93
N ASN A 684 51.92 -12.05 -17.32
CA ASN A 684 53.09 -11.46 -16.64
C ASN A 684 52.70 -10.82 -15.28
N ALA A 685 53.66 -10.17 -14.61
CA ALA A 685 53.46 -9.52 -13.31
C ALA A 685 52.33 -8.46 -13.31
N ASP A 686 52.02 -7.87 -14.47
CA ASP A 686 50.97 -6.89 -14.67
C ASP A 686 49.63 -7.51 -15.13
N GLY A 687 49.55 -8.85 -15.20
CA GLY A 687 48.35 -9.57 -15.65
C GLY A 687 48.18 -9.58 -17.16
N LEU A 688 49.17 -9.15 -17.94
CA LEU A 688 49.11 -9.09 -19.41
C LEU A 688 49.46 -10.43 -20.05
N THR A 689 48.72 -10.80 -21.09
CA THR A 689 49.08 -11.89 -22.00
C THR A 689 50.27 -11.51 -22.88
N GLU A 690 50.93 -12.51 -23.49
CA GLU A 690 51.84 -12.25 -24.60
C GLU A 690 51.13 -11.49 -25.73
N ARG A 691 51.89 -10.65 -26.44
CA ARG A 691 51.39 -9.85 -27.55
C ARG A 691 51.04 -10.77 -28.71
N VAL A 692 49.76 -10.81 -29.07
CA VAL A 692 49.30 -11.57 -30.24
C VAL A 692 49.31 -10.64 -31.43
N GLU A 693 50.25 -10.88 -32.35
CA GLU A 693 50.38 -10.14 -33.60
C GLU A 693 49.77 -10.96 -34.75
N ARG A 694 48.88 -10.32 -35.53
CA ARG A 694 48.26 -10.89 -36.73
C ARG A 694 48.20 -9.83 -37.83
N GLU A 695 48.08 -10.29 -39.07
CA GLU A 695 47.93 -9.41 -40.23
C GLU A 695 46.51 -8.81 -40.32
N MET A 696 45.49 -9.49 -39.77
CA MET A 696 44.09 -9.03 -39.77
C MET A 696 43.43 -9.13 -38.39
N MET A 697 42.31 -8.42 -38.21
CA MET A 697 41.49 -8.51 -36.98
C MET A 697 40.73 -9.85 -36.94
N HIS A 698 40.89 -10.60 -35.85
CA HIS A 698 40.16 -11.83 -35.59
C HIS A 698 39.31 -11.68 -34.32
N GLN A 699 38.14 -12.33 -34.29
CA GLN A 699 37.46 -12.56 -33.02
C GLN A 699 38.28 -13.54 -32.18
N ALA A 700 38.50 -13.16 -30.92
CA ALA A 700 39.28 -13.93 -29.96
C ALA A 700 38.39 -14.37 -28.80
N GLN A 701 38.33 -15.68 -28.55
CA GLN A 701 37.75 -16.23 -27.35
C GLN A 701 38.86 -16.45 -26.32
N VAL A 702 38.88 -15.62 -25.28
CA VAL A 702 39.89 -15.67 -24.23
C VAL A 702 39.35 -16.46 -23.05
N SER A 703 40.07 -17.52 -22.67
CA SER A 703 39.73 -18.38 -21.54
C SER A 703 40.83 -18.35 -20.49
N ALA A 704 40.47 -18.01 -19.24
CA ALA A 704 41.33 -18.20 -18.08
C ALA A 704 41.36 -19.70 -17.72
N LEU A 705 42.53 -20.31 -17.73
CA LEU A 705 42.71 -21.71 -17.37
C LEU A 705 43.13 -21.81 -15.91
N ARG A 706 42.43 -22.64 -15.15
CA ARG A 706 42.77 -22.94 -13.77
C ARG A 706 44.02 -23.83 -13.76
N SER A 707 45.15 -23.33 -13.25
CA SER A 707 46.38 -24.10 -13.08
C SER A 707 46.11 -25.39 -12.29
N GLY A 708 46.50 -26.54 -12.85
CA GLY A 708 45.98 -27.86 -12.48
C GLY A 708 46.30 -28.36 -11.07
N THR A 709 45.26 -28.82 -10.35
CA THR A 709 45.04 -30.20 -9.84
C THR A 709 43.88 -30.14 -8.82
N PRO A 710 42.71 -30.75 -9.07
CA PRO A 710 41.70 -30.87 -8.03
C PRO A 710 42.07 -32.05 -7.11
N LYS A 711 42.62 -31.76 -5.92
CA LYS A 711 42.40 -32.64 -4.78
C LYS A 711 40.94 -32.49 -4.37
N GLY A 712 40.27 -33.64 -4.30
CA GLY A 712 38.82 -33.76 -4.19
C GLY A 712 38.20 -33.01 -3.01
N GLY A 713 36.94 -32.64 -3.22
CA GLY A 713 36.06 -32.04 -2.24
C GLY A 713 34.81 -31.55 -2.95
N ALA A 714 33.73 -32.32 -2.81
CA ALA A 714 32.45 -32.13 -3.46
C ALA A 714 31.82 -30.74 -3.22
N GLN A 715 31.08 -30.25 -4.22
CA GLN A 715 29.94 -29.37 -4.03
C GLN A 715 28.67 -30.20 -4.19
#